data_AF-E0SBS1-F1
#
_entry.id   AF-E0SBS1-F1
#
_cell.length_a   1.000
_cell.length_b   1.000
_cell.length_c   1.000
_cell.angle_alpha   90.00
_cell.angle_beta   90.00
_cell.angle_gamma   90.00
#
_symmetry.space_group_name_H-M   'P 1'
#
loop_
_entity.id
_entity.type
_entity.pdbx_description
1 polymer ?
#
loop_
_entity_poly.entity_id
_entity_poly.type
_entity_poly.pdbx_seq_one_letter_code
_entity_poly.pdbx_strand_id
1 'polypeptide(L)'
;MGHENIAACITTDDGWRFIDKNPSIQLCLAMNSDISRQSRCQPERTVFIPFSLGDHNTTGNKQNDTITLERLTRSDFEEKLIALGEEESDARRLSRTTGRSWSVYRRLRARNPTISSPVLLTTSPAKALITLTLVGCWNGKKEGDKYCVETIAQKDYEELEQELREISLRDDSPVLQIGDVWKAKSPIELLYQLAPRLTESQLERFFLVVKQTLLKPDPALELKNEDRWMASIYGKVRSESDFILKSIADSLVKLRIYAESSEGINSDFIIAAIDNLVRDLLMDADGERWLSLTDVLCSLAEASPEVFLKSIETSLQSTEVAVTRPLTETSESTGFGMRCWHADLLHALEILAWNPRRLFRVSLILATLSSLRIQGNWANTPENTLKSLLRPYWPQTMATDEQRLIVLDMLIKKHESIIWRFLYEQTDPMGGMYMENARPKWRDDDAGSAQMRGIFLSAYYSALGERILNLAENNAERIAALIRRIDHFEGAYQERLITLIKSTISFSDGDKEIVREALYHYLNWHNSYNTDGDKKSRAVAENLMAFVSLFTLKDIILDKRRLFTSQYPVLAEGSERDYEVHSKEIIKMRTSAIEEIYFQQGWNGISSLLSLAQSPSVIGESLATCNLNLIESFSWIVEKFKDNGFPFHDPLISSFYAWLPEEKQLILLNSQEFKNEMDSDEKIAAFHSILPPNMATWHNLASYPESAQALYWKRINYPHIWSDDADEIDYFIGKMMLSERYISAFNLVKHRMEKISWQNILKLLHGFRTSTEKDVPIPNGWHLSKAIEYLESSGQVSRLDLALLEFFFFSAFRNCEKGAKNLYAELLSNPPLFIQLIYLAYKPESEKEYKQDESLMAAAQQAGRVLNQGKGIPGLKPDNNIDEFVFNNWIKEVRKLATKNDRSNTTDYIIGEWISRSKNINNAPWQSIIIKDLLEETERDEIREGLYFGTINSRGATVRAYYEGGDKERKLVDQYKEIANQLYFTHPKLASVFDDLASHYDFDAANNDRHAKLRLEGY
;
A
#
# COMPACT_ATOMS: atom_id res chain seq x y z
N MET A 1 -28.01 52.25 23.41
CA MET A 1 -26.64 52.82 23.41
C MET A 1 -26.09 52.63 24.82
N GLY A 2 -25.05 51.81 25.03
CA GLY A 2 -24.58 51.59 26.42
C GLY A 2 -23.42 50.61 26.67
N HIS A 3 -22.89 49.92 25.65
CA HIS A 3 -21.79 48.95 25.85
C HIS A 3 -20.50 49.29 25.08
N GLU A 4 -20.32 50.52 24.60
CA GLU A 4 -19.27 50.79 23.63
C GLU A 4 -17.84 50.89 24.18
N ASN A 5 -17.60 50.99 25.50
CA ASN A 5 -16.24 51.20 26.03
C ASN A 5 -15.96 50.48 27.36
N ILE A 6 -16.29 49.18 27.47
CA ILE A 6 -15.92 48.36 28.64
C ILE A 6 -14.53 47.72 28.52
N ALA A 7 -13.95 47.71 27.32
CA ALA A 7 -12.66 47.09 27.03
C ALA A 7 -11.75 48.02 26.22
N ALA A 8 -10.43 47.91 26.42
CA ALA A 8 -9.44 48.64 25.63
C ALA A 8 -8.17 47.81 25.39
N CYS A 9 -7.55 48.01 24.23
CA CYS A 9 -6.21 47.50 23.92
C CYS A 9 -5.17 48.61 24.08
N ILE A 10 -4.14 48.36 24.89
CA ILE A 10 -3.16 49.37 25.29
C ILE A 10 -1.86 49.11 24.55
N THR A 11 -1.55 49.99 23.60
CA THR A 11 -0.42 49.86 22.67
C THR A 11 0.77 50.73 23.03
N THR A 12 0.63 51.64 24.00
CA THR A 12 1.69 52.56 24.46
C THR A 12 1.56 52.81 25.96
N ASP A 13 2.66 53.26 26.58
CA ASP A 13 2.70 53.66 27.99
C ASP A 13 1.70 54.79 28.31
N ASP A 14 1.58 55.78 27.41
CA ASP A 14 0.60 56.86 27.55
C ASP A 14 -0.86 56.37 27.50
N GLY A 15 -1.10 55.21 26.87
CA GLY A 15 -2.41 54.58 26.85
C GLY A 15 -2.95 54.30 28.25
N TRP A 16 -2.09 53.97 29.22
CA TRP A 16 -2.51 53.76 30.61
C TRP A 16 -3.09 55.03 31.25
N ARG A 17 -2.62 56.22 30.87
CA ARG A 17 -3.17 57.49 31.37
C ARG A 17 -4.58 57.74 30.86
N PHE A 18 -4.89 57.27 29.64
CA PHE A 18 -6.26 57.31 29.12
C PHE A 18 -7.17 56.37 29.92
N ILE A 19 -6.71 55.16 30.22
CA ILE A 19 -7.46 54.19 31.03
C ILE A 19 -7.72 54.73 32.44
N ASP A 20 -6.74 55.36 33.08
CA ASP A 20 -6.91 55.95 34.41
C ASP A 20 -7.97 57.06 34.44
N LYS A 21 -8.16 57.79 33.33
CA LYS A 21 -9.20 58.82 33.20
C LYS A 21 -10.58 58.28 32.84
N ASN A 22 -10.68 57.00 32.44
CA ASN A 22 -11.92 56.38 31.97
C ASN A 22 -12.25 55.13 32.80
N PRO A 23 -12.84 55.31 34.01
CA PRO A 23 -13.15 54.20 34.93
C PRO A 23 -14.19 53.21 34.40
N SER A 24 -14.94 53.55 33.34
CA SER A 24 -15.87 52.61 32.68
C SER A 24 -15.18 51.45 31.97
N ILE A 25 -13.87 51.56 31.68
CA ILE A 25 -13.09 50.49 31.06
C ILE A 25 -12.64 49.53 32.16
N GLN A 26 -13.19 48.32 32.14
CA GLN A 26 -12.93 47.28 33.14
C GLN A 26 -11.98 46.19 32.61
N LEU A 27 -11.93 45.99 31.30
CA LEU A 27 -11.09 44.98 30.65
C LEU A 27 -9.97 45.67 29.86
N CYS A 28 -8.71 45.41 30.21
CA CYS A 28 -7.56 46.00 29.52
C CYS A 28 -6.67 44.90 28.94
N LEU A 29 -6.49 44.87 27.63
CA LEU A 29 -5.51 44.01 26.99
C LEU A 29 -4.23 44.83 26.74
N ALA A 30 -3.13 44.49 27.42
CA ALA A 30 -1.84 45.07 27.09
C ALA A 30 -1.36 44.51 25.74
N MET A 31 -0.69 45.32 24.90
CA MET A 31 -0.16 44.83 23.63
C MET A 31 1.02 43.86 23.80
N ASN A 32 1.78 43.99 24.89
CA ASN A 32 2.88 43.10 25.28
C ASN A 32 3.14 43.17 26.79
N SER A 33 4.00 42.28 27.28
CA SER A 33 4.35 42.20 28.70
C SER A 33 5.08 43.45 29.22
N ASP A 34 5.87 44.12 28.39
CA ASP A 34 6.58 45.34 28.80
C ASP A 34 5.61 46.49 29.10
N ILE A 35 4.61 46.71 28.24
CA ILE A 35 3.56 47.73 28.44
C ILE A 35 2.76 47.42 29.71
N SER A 36 2.51 46.15 30.04
CA SER A 36 1.77 45.80 31.26
C SER A 36 2.49 46.14 32.57
N ARG A 37 3.83 46.27 32.56
CA ARG A 37 4.61 46.58 33.78
C ARG A 37 4.26 47.95 34.36
N GLN A 38 3.73 48.85 33.56
CA GLN A 38 3.30 50.18 34.00
C GLN A 38 1.82 50.24 34.41
N SER A 39 1.09 49.13 34.30
CA SER A 39 -0.29 49.07 34.75
C SER A 39 -0.37 49.24 36.27
N ARG A 40 -1.28 50.10 36.74
CA ARG A 40 -1.64 50.20 38.15
C ARG A 40 -2.84 49.30 38.37
N CYS A 41 -2.63 48.15 39.01
CA CYS A 41 -3.73 47.24 39.34
C CYS A 41 -4.77 47.96 40.23
N GLN A 42 -5.95 48.24 39.67
CA GLN A 42 -7.12 48.66 40.43
C GLN A 42 -7.99 47.42 40.69
N PRO A 43 -8.60 47.26 41.89
CA PRO A 43 -9.33 46.04 42.26
C PRO A 43 -10.49 45.65 41.33
N GLU A 44 -11.09 46.62 40.63
CA GLU A 44 -12.23 46.42 39.73
C GLU A 44 -11.85 46.25 38.25
N ARG A 45 -10.55 46.20 37.93
CA ARG A 45 -10.05 46.10 36.55
C ARG A 45 -9.31 44.79 36.30
N THR A 46 -9.68 44.10 35.24
CA THR A 46 -8.98 42.91 34.75
C THR A 46 -8.00 43.31 33.65
N VAL A 47 -6.71 43.05 33.87
CA VAL A 47 -5.67 43.27 32.86
C VAL A 47 -5.24 41.93 32.27
N PHE A 48 -5.45 41.76 30.98
CA PHE A 48 -4.92 40.65 30.20
C PHE A 48 -3.51 41.01 29.73
N ILE A 49 -2.53 40.21 30.17
CA ILE A 49 -1.14 40.35 29.77
C ILE A 49 -0.85 39.22 28.78
N PRO A 50 -0.70 39.52 27.47
CA PRO A 50 -0.26 38.50 26.54
C PRO A 50 1.20 38.17 26.86
N PHE A 51 1.47 36.89 27.03
CA PHE A 51 2.80 36.37 27.28
C PHE A 51 3.05 35.19 26.35
N SER A 52 3.99 35.37 25.43
CA SER A 52 4.33 34.39 24.40
C SER A 52 5.45 33.49 24.91
N LEU A 53 5.09 32.52 25.74
CA LEU A 53 5.97 31.39 26.03
C LEU A 53 6.00 30.46 24.81
N GLY A 54 7.15 29.84 24.54
CA GLY A 54 7.18 28.68 23.64
C GLY A 54 6.26 27.57 24.13
N ASP A 55 6.13 26.48 23.38
CA ASP A 55 5.30 25.30 23.72
C ASP A 55 5.83 24.48 24.92
N HIS A 56 6.33 25.15 25.96
CA HIS A 56 6.64 24.57 27.26
C HIS A 56 5.42 23.81 27.78
N ASN A 57 5.65 22.64 28.36
CA ASN A 57 4.61 21.74 28.86
C ASN A 57 3.72 22.42 29.91
N THR A 58 2.66 23.10 29.46
CA THR A 58 1.58 23.68 30.28
C THR A 58 0.56 22.63 30.71
N THR A 59 0.89 21.34 30.65
CA THR A 59 0.01 20.26 31.10
C THR A 59 -0.02 20.11 32.63
N GLY A 60 0.92 20.72 33.37
CA GLY A 60 1.05 20.48 34.82
C GLY A 60 0.46 21.53 35.77
N ASN A 61 0.26 22.78 35.35
CA ASN A 61 -0.19 23.85 36.25
C ASN A 61 -1.06 24.86 35.50
N LYS A 62 -2.30 24.49 35.17
CA LYS A 62 -3.33 25.49 34.90
C LYS A 62 -3.68 26.15 36.23
N GLN A 63 -2.99 27.25 36.57
CA GLN A 63 -3.55 28.18 37.55
C GLN A 63 -4.89 28.68 36.99
N ASN A 64 -5.91 28.81 37.85
CA ASN A 64 -7.27 29.20 37.44
C ASN A 64 -7.35 30.56 36.71
N ASP A 65 -6.27 31.36 36.74
CA ASP A 65 -6.19 32.71 36.18
C ASP A 65 -5.46 32.77 34.81
N THR A 66 -5.11 31.63 34.19
CA THR A 66 -4.35 31.59 32.91
C THR A 66 -5.22 31.10 31.74
N ILE A 67 -5.31 31.90 30.67
CA ILE A 67 -5.93 31.49 29.40
C ILE A 67 -4.81 31.07 28.44
N THR A 68 -4.77 29.79 28.09
CA THR A 68 -3.81 29.26 27.10
C THR A 68 -4.42 29.32 25.70
N LEU A 69 -3.76 30.03 24.79
CA LEU A 69 -4.07 29.97 23.36
C LEU A 69 -3.15 28.95 22.71
N GLU A 70 -3.73 27.89 22.14
CA GLU A 70 -2.96 26.88 21.44
C GLU A 70 -2.39 27.42 20.13
N ARG A 71 -1.28 26.82 19.71
CA ARG A 71 -0.64 27.15 18.45
C ARG A 71 -1.53 26.73 17.29
N LEU A 72 -1.75 27.63 16.34
CA LEU A 72 -2.56 27.34 15.17
C LEU A 72 -1.97 26.21 14.34
N THR A 73 -2.86 25.42 13.72
CA THR A 73 -2.44 24.51 12.67
C THR A 73 -1.89 25.32 11.49
N ARG A 74 -1.14 24.65 10.63
CA ARG A 74 -0.59 25.30 9.45
C ARG A 74 -1.69 25.81 8.52
N SER A 75 -2.73 25.00 8.28
CA SER A 75 -3.87 25.38 7.45
C SER A 75 -4.60 26.60 8.02
N ASP A 76 -4.88 26.61 9.32
CA ASP A 76 -5.58 27.73 9.95
C ASP A 76 -4.79 29.04 9.83
N PHE A 77 -3.46 28.97 10.03
CA PHE A 77 -2.60 30.15 9.89
C PHE A 77 -2.55 30.64 8.43
N GLU A 78 -2.46 29.72 7.46
CA GLU A 78 -2.53 30.04 6.03
C GLU A 78 -3.85 30.72 5.66
N GLU A 79 -4.98 30.20 6.10
CA GLU A 79 -6.30 30.80 5.87
C GLU A 79 -6.39 32.21 6.46
N LYS A 80 -5.82 32.44 7.66
CA LYS A 80 -5.80 33.79 8.24
C LYS A 80 -4.89 34.75 7.47
N LEU A 81 -3.76 34.29 6.94
CA LEU A 81 -2.91 35.11 6.08
C LEU A 81 -3.61 35.47 4.76
N ILE A 82 -4.31 34.52 4.15
CA ILE A 82 -5.13 34.77 2.94
C ILE A 82 -6.23 35.80 3.25
N ALA A 83 -6.90 35.67 4.40
CA ALA A 83 -7.89 36.65 4.84
C ALA A 83 -7.30 38.06 5.10
N LEU A 84 -6.00 38.16 5.39
CA LEU A 84 -5.26 39.42 5.51
C LEU A 84 -4.78 39.99 4.17
N GLY A 85 -4.99 39.26 3.06
CA GLY A 85 -4.65 39.69 1.70
C GLY A 85 -3.36 39.10 1.14
N GLU A 86 -2.76 38.10 1.78
CA GLU A 86 -1.63 37.35 1.21
C GLU A 86 -2.12 36.39 0.10
N GLU A 87 -1.32 36.20 -0.95
CA GLU A 87 -1.61 35.22 -2.00
C GLU A 87 -1.45 33.78 -1.47
N GLU A 88 -2.16 32.77 -2.01
CA GLU A 88 -2.18 31.40 -1.46
C GLU A 88 -0.79 30.76 -1.34
N SER A 89 0.05 30.88 -2.37
CA SER A 89 1.42 30.34 -2.37
C SER A 89 2.32 31.08 -1.38
N ASP A 90 2.16 32.40 -1.27
CA ASP A 90 2.87 33.22 -0.29
C ASP A 90 2.42 32.92 1.14
N ALA A 91 1.12 32.79 1.40
CA ALA A 91 0.57 32.41 2.70
C ALA A 91 1.14 31.06 3.17
N ARG A 92 1.23 30.09 2.25
CA ARG A 92 1.82 28.77 2.50
C ARG A 92 3.30 28.82 2.85
N ARG A 93 4.06 29.72 2.22
CA ARG A 93 5.47 29.96 2.54
C ARG A 93 5.61 30.70 3.87
N LEU A 94 4.83 31.76 4.07
CA LEU A 94 4.81 32.57 5.28
C LEU A 94 4.43 31.76 6.53
N SER A 95 3.52 30.80 6.42
CA SER A 95 3.18 29.90 7.53
C SER A 95 4.39 29.11 8.02
N ARG A 96 5.26 28.67 7.11
CA ARG A 96 6.54 28.00 7.42
C ARG A 96 7.59 28.98 7.92
N THR A 97 7.80 30.10 7.21
CA THR A 97 8.89 31.04 7.52
C THR A 97 8.67 31.78 8.83
N THR A 98 7.42 32.04 9.22
CA THR A 98 7.09 32.75 10.46
C THR A 98 6.99 31.84 11.68
N GLY A 99 7.09 30.52 11.49
CA GLY A 99 6.76 29.55 12.54
C GLY A 99 5.30 29.63 13.01
N ARG A 100 4.40 30.19 12.20
CA ARG A 100 3.00 30.50 12.58
C ARG A 100 2.90 31.44 13.78
N SER A 101 3.90 32.31 13.96
CA SER A 101 3.87 33.34 14.98
C SER A 101 3.44 34.68 14.38
N TRP A 102 2.37 35.25 14.91
CA TRP A 102 1.92 36.59 14.56
C TRP A 102 2.95 37.68 14.90
N SER A 103 3.75 37.49 15.95
CA SER A 103 4.83 38.42 16.30
C SER A 103 5.91 38.44 15.21
N VAL A 104 6.33 37.27 14.76
CA VAL A 104 7.31 37.10 13.67
C VAL A 104 6.78 37.69 12.36
N TYR A 105 5.54 37.37 12.00
CA TYR A 105 4.91 37.93 10.79
C TYR A 105 4.89 39.46 10.82
N ARG A 106 4.50 40.05 11.96
CA ARG A 106 4.54 41.50 12.17
C ARG A 106 5.94 42.07 11.99
N ARG A 107 6.98 41.40 12.47
CA ARG A 107 8.39 41.85 12.32
C ARG A 107 8.86 41.78 10.87
N LEU A 108 8.54 40.71 10.16
CA LEU A 108 8.86 40.56 8.74
C LEU A 108 8.18 41.63 7.87
N ARG A 109 6.97 42.07 8.24
CA ARG A 109 6.24 43.14 7.53
C ARG A 109 6.53 44.55 8.06
N ALA A 110 7.27 44.69 9.16
CA ALA A 110 7.52 45.99 9.78
C ALA A 110 8.52 46.81 8.97
N ARG A 111 8.14 48.06 8.64
CA ARG A 111 9.09 49.06 8.10
C ARG A 111 9.92 49.75 9.18
N ASN A 112 9.48 49.70 10.44
CA ASN A 112 10.18 50.31 11.56
C ASN A 112 11.28 49.37 12.08
N PRO A 113 12.58 49.77 12.04
CA PRO A 113 13.70 48.96 12.51
C PRO A 113 13.59 48.47 13.95
N THR A 114 12.97 49.28 14.84
CA THR A 114 12.78 48.92 16.25
C THR A 114 11.78 47.77 16.42
N ILE A 115 10.86 47.59 15.47
CA ILE A 115 9.92 46.47 15.47
C ILE A 115 10.54 45.27 14.74
N SER A 116 11.25 45.48 13.63
CA SER A 116 11.81 44.37 12.84
C SER A 116 12.97 43.64 13.53
N SER A 117 13.66 44.25 14.49
CA SER A 117 14.80 43.64 15.20
C SER A 117 14.53 43.57 16.72
N PRO A 118 14.15 42.40 17.27
CA PRO A 118 13.80 42.27 18.67
C PRO A 118 15.02 42.36 19.60
N VAL A 119 14.89 43.14 20.68
CA VAL A 119 15.96 43.41 21.68
C VAL A 119 16.51 42.12 22.32
N LEU A 120 15.70 41.08 22.42
CA LEU A 120 16.14 39.78 22.94
C LEU A 120 17.30 39.19 22.12
N LEU A 121 17.36 39.40 20.80
CA LEU A 121 18.43 38.85 19.95
C LEU A 121 19.76 39.61 20.09
N THR A 122 19.76 40.82 20.66
CA THR A 122 20.97 41.58 20.97
C THR A 122 21.48 41.33 22.39
N THR A 123 20.60 40.90 23.30
CA THR A 123 20.89 40.73 24.75
C THR A 123 21.01 39.26 25.20
N SER A 124 20.77 38.29 24.31
CA SER A 124 20.85 36.85 24.62
C SER A 124 22.22 36.26 24.26
N PRO A 125 22.60 35.10 24.84
CA PRO A 125 23.85 34.42 24.52
C PRO A 125 24.00 34.15 23.02
N ALA A 126 25.04 34.74 22.40
CA ALA A 126 25.23 34.68 20.96
C ALA A 126 25.50 33.26 20.45
N LYS A 127 26.22 32.43 21.21
CA LYS A 127 26.57 31.06 20.80
C LYS A 127 25.33 30.17 20.68
N ALA A 128 24.46 30.11 21.70
CA ALA A 128 23.24 29.31 21.64
C ALA A 128 22.34 29.68 20.46
N LEU A 129 22.12 30.97 20.23
CA LEU A 129 21.30 31.45 19.12
C LEU A 129 21.94 31.17 17.76
N ILE A 130 23.25 31.35 17.60
CA ILE A 130 23.96 31.03 16.35
C ILE A 130 23.86 29.53 16.03
N THR A 131 24.13 28.67 17.02
CA THR A 131 24.01 27.21 16.83
C THR A 131 22.59 26.82 16.47
N LEU A 132 21.59 27.38 17.16
CA LEU A 132 20.18 27.16 16.83
C LEU A 132 19.82 27.65 15.43
N THR A 133 20.43 28.74 14.96
CA THR A 133 20.22 29.28 13.61
C THR A 133 20.77 28.35 12.54
N LEU A 134 21.98 27.82 12.75
CA LEU A 134 22.65 26.93 11.79
C LEU A 134 22.02 25.53 11.79
N VAL A 135 21.76 24.97 12.96
CA VAL A 135 21.26 23.58 13.09
C VAL A 135 19.75 23.51 12.92
N GLY A 136 19.00 24.46 13.46
CA GLY A 136 17.54 24.55 13.39
C GLY A 136 16.79 23.71 14.43
N CYS A 137 17.08 22.41 14.53
CA CYS A 137 16.35 21.48 15.40
C CYS A 137 17.19 20.23 15.74
N TRP A 138 17.12 19.74 16.98
CA TRP A 138 17.79 18.51 17.40
C TRP A 138 17.17 17.93 18.70
N ASN A 139 17.51 16.67 19.02
CA ASN A 139 17.07 15.98 20.22
C ASN A 139 18.17 15.95 21.30
N GLY A 140 17.93 16.60 22.42
CA GLY A 140 18.87 16.70 23.56
C GLY A 140 19.13 15.41 24.32
N LYS A 141 18.41 14.31 24.05
CA LYS A 141 18.72 12.98 24.61
C LYS A 141 19.60 12.12 23.71
N LYS A 142 19.79 12.49 22.45
CA LYS A 142 20.58 11.72 21.48
C LYS A 142 22.03 12.19 21.50
N GLU A 143 22.94 11.29 21.84
CA GLU A 143 24.37 11.62 21.95
C GLU A 143 24.97 12.10 20.62
N GLY A 144 24.51 11.56 19.47
CA GLY A 144 24.93 12.04 18.15
C GLY A 144 24.54 13.51 17.92
N ASP A 145 23.32 13.89 18.29
CA ASP A 145 22.83 15.27 18.16
C ASP A 145 23.61 16.23 19.05
N LYS A 146 23.89 15.84 20.30
CA LYS A 146 24.71 16.63 21.24
C LYS A 146 26.09 16.91 20.65
N TYR A 147 26.76 15.88 20.16
CA TYR A 147 28.09 16.01 19.56
C TYR A 147 28.10 17.00 18.37
N CYS A 148 27.09 16.94 17.51
CA CYS A 148 26.95 17.89 16.40
C CYS A 148 26.85 19.34 16.87
N VAL A 149 25.98 19.62 17.85
CA VAL A 149 25.75 20.99 18.33
C VAL A 149 26.94 21.53 19.15
N GLU A 150 27.60 20.68 19.94
CA GLU A 150 28.81 21.03 20.69
C GLU A 150 29.96 21.42 19.75
N THR A 151 30.13 20.65 18.67
CA THR A 151 31.17 20.90 17.65
C THR A 151 30.95 22.25 16.95
N ILE A 152 29.70 22.56 16.59
CA ILE A 152 29.36 23.84 15.93
C ILE A 152 29.54 25.00 16.91
N ALA A 153 29.02 24.87 18.14
CA ALA A 153 29.06 25.88 19.18
C ALA A 153 30.46 26.13 19.76
N GLN A 154 31.34 25.13 19.71
CA GLN A 154 32.55 25.02 20.53
C GLN A 154 32.23 25.31 22.00
N LYS A 155 31.33 24.50 22.55
CA LYS A 155 30.81 24.61 23.91
C LYS A 155 30.22 23.26 24.35
N ASP A 156 30.35 22.90 25.61
CA ASP A 156 29.71 21.72 26.20
C ASP A 156 28.18 21.82 26.15
N TYR A 157 27.52 20.67 25.97
CA TYR A 157 26.07 20.62 25.75
C TYR A 157 25.29 21.10 26.97
N GLU A 158 25.73 20.80 28.19
CA GLU A 158 25.03 21.22 29.42
C GLU A 158 24.97 22.75 29.51
N GLU A 159 26.07 23.44 29.20
CA GLU A 159 26.09 24.90 29.20
C GLU A 159 25.28 25.50 28.05
N LEU A 160 25.20 24.82 26.90
CA LEU A 160 24.35 25.22 25.78
C LEU A 160 22.86 25.04 26.12
N GLU A 161 22.52 23.94 26.79
CA GLU A 161 21.16 23.61 27.22
C GLU A 161 20.65 24.62 28.25
N GLN A 162 21.49 25.01 29.22
CA GLN A 162 21.15 26.05 30.21
C GLN A 162 20.83 27.39 29.53
N GLU A 163 21.65 27.83 28.58
CA GLU A 163 21.38 29.05 27.81
C GLU A 163 20.06 28.96 27.02
N LEU A 164 19.78 27.84 26.37
CA LEU A 164 18.54 27.64 25.63
C LEU A 164 17.31 27.61 26.55
N ARG A 165 17.42 27.00 27.74
CA ARG A 165 16.38 27.03 28.78
C ARG A 165 16.08 28.45 29.20
N GLU A 166 17.10 29.26 29.51
CA GLU A 166 16.91 30.67 29.85
C GLU A 166 16.23 31.46 28.74
N ILE A 167 16.63 31.26 27.48
CA ILE A 167 16.03 31.95 26.33
C ILE A 167 14.57 31.50 26.15
N SER A 168 14.26 30.21 26.34
CA SER A 168 12.93 29.64 26.12
C SER A 168 11.86 30.15 27.10
N LEU A 169 12.27 30.65 28.27
CA LEU A 169 11.39 31.19 29.30
C LEU A 169 11.07 32.69 29.13
N ARG A 170 11.74 33.37 28.19
CA ARG A 170 11.51 34.80 27.92
C ARG A 170 10.28 35.00 27.03
N ASP A 171 9.64 36.17 27.20
CA ASP A 171 8.54 36.58 26.31
C ASP A 171 9.03 36.66 24.86
N ASP A 172 8.20 36.19 23.94
CA ASP A 172 8.46 36.16 22.50
C ASP A 172 9.76 35.42 22.12
N SER A 173 10.08 34.34 22.86
CA SER A 173 11.30 33.56 22.66
C SER A 173 11.42 33.01 21.22
N PRO A 174 12.61 33.05 20.59
CA PRO A 174 12.88 32.40 19.31
C PRO A 174 13.09 30.89 19.44
N VAL A 175 13.04 30.34 20.67
CA VAL A 175 13.33 28.93 20.99
C VAL A 175 12.04 28.22 21.38
N LEU A 176 11.88 26.99 20.88
CA LEU A 176 10.84 26.05 21.29
C LEU A 176 11.48 24.82 21.91
N GLN A 177 10.87 24.34 22.99
CA GLN A 177 11.22 23.07 23.62
C GLN A 177 9.99 22.15 23.63
N ILE A 178 10.07 21.00 22.95
CA ILE A 178 9.00 19.99 22.91
C ILE A 178 9.56 18.69 23.47
N GLY A 179 9.32 18.44 24.75
CA GLY A 179 9.99 17.36 25.47
C GLY A 179 11.50 17.59 25.47
N ASP A 180 12.24 16.68 24.84
CA ASP A 180 13.69 16.74 24.73
C ASP A 180 14.17 17.39 23.42
N VAL A 181 13.27 17.87 22.56
CA VAL A 181 13.60 18.46 21.26
C VAL A 181 13.70 19.98 21.37
N TRP A 182 14.84 20.53 20.94
CA TRP A 182 15.09 21.97 20.79
C TRP A 182 14.88 22.40 19.35
N LYS A 183 14.15 23.50 19.13
CA LYS A 183 13.81 23.98 17.78
C LYS A 183 13.79 25.50 17.69
N ALA A 184 14.26 26.05 16.56
CA ALA A 184 14.07 27.44 16.20
C ALA A 184 12.60 27.70 15.82
N LYS A 185 11.95 28.66 16.50
CA LYS A 185 10.55 29.06 16.23
C LYS A 185 10.38 29.54 14.78
N SER A 186 11.26 30.43 14.34
CA SER A 186 11.29 31.01 12.99
C SER A 186 12.73 31.01 12.45
N PRO A 187 13.17 29.92 11.78
CA PRO A 187 14.56 29.78 11.36
C PRO A 187 15.03 30.85 10.36
N ILE A 188 14.17 31.26 9.42
CA ILE A 188 14.51 32.26 8.40
C ILE A 188 14.66 33.64 9.03
N GLU A 189 13.72 34.06 9.89
CA GLU A 189 13.87 35.34 10.59
C GLU A 189 15.17 35.36 11.40
N LEU A 190 15.41 34.30 12.16
CA LEU A 190 16.60 34.20 13.00
C LEU A 190 17.88 34.28 12.15
N LEU A 191 17.89 33.64 10.98
CA LEU A 191 18.98 33.73 10.03
C LEU A 191 19.21 35.16 9.54
N TYR A 192 18.20 35.89 9.06
CA TYR A 192 18.39 37.27 8.60
C TYR A 192 18.87 38.21 9.73
N GLN A 193 18.49 37.96 10.98
CA GLN A 193 18.92 38.79 12.12
C GLN A 193 20.34 38.47 12.59
N LEU A 194 20.79 37.21 12.49
CA LEU A 194 22.06 36.74 13.05
C LEU A 194 23.14 36.47 12.01
N ALA A 195 22.78 36.31 10.73
CA ALA A 195 23.74 36.07 9.65
C ALA A 195 24.86 37.11 9.56
N PRO A 196 24.63 38.42 9.79
CA PRO A 196 25.71 39.42 9.83
C PRO A 196 26.76 39.18 10.93
N ARG A 197 26.46 38.35 11.93
CA ARG A 197 27.36 37.98 13.04
C ARG A 197 28.07 36.65 12.82
N LEU A 198 27.71 35.89 11.77
CA LEU A 198 28.31 34.60 11.49
C LEU A 198 29.75 34.80 11.00
N THR A 199 30.69 34.10 11.63
CA THR A 199 32.08 34.04 11.15
C THR A 199 32.24 32.91 10.12
N GLU A 200 33.18 33.06 9.21
CA GLU A 200 33.55 32.00 8.27
C GLU A 200 33.92 30.70 9.02
N SER A 201 34.67 30.80 10.13
CA SER A 201 35.02 29.65 10.97
C SER A 201 33.82 28.92 11.58
N GLN A 202 32.71 29.60 11.87
CA GLN A 202 31.47 28.96 12.33
C GLN A 202 30.79 28.22 11.19
N LEU A 203 30.77 28.81 9.99
CA LEU A 203 30.22 28.19 8.80
C LEU A 203 31.03 26.96 8.37
N GLU A 204 32.36 27.03 8.39
CA GLU A 204 33.25 25.90 8.11
C GLU A 204 32.96 24.71 9.03
N ARG A 205 32.83 24.96 10.34
CA ARG A 205 32.47 23.90 11.30
C ARG A 205 31.09 23.33 11.02
N PHE A 206 30.11 24.17 10.70
CA PHE A 206 28.78 23.71 10.31
C PHE A 206 28.84 22.80 9.07
N PHE A 207 29.46 23.24 7.98
CA PHE A 207 29.58 22.44 6.75
C PHE A 207 30.35 21.13 6.98
N LEU A 208 31.39 21.15 7.82
CA LEU A 208 32.11 19.94 8.22
C LEU A 208 31.20 18.95 8.95
N VAL A 209 30.43 19.42 9.94
CA VAL A 209 29.48 18.57 10.68
C VAL A 209 28.40 18.03 9.75
N VAL A 210 27.83 18.86 8.86
CA VAL A 210 26.84 18.39 7.88
C VAL A 210 27.42 17.30 6.98
N LYS A 211 28.61 17.52 6.43
CA LYS A 211 29.29 16.53 5.58
C LYS A 211 29.52 15.22 6.32
N GLN A 212 30.10 15.27 7.53
CA GLN A 212 30.40 14.07 8.32
C GLN A 212 29.13 13.31 8.71
N THR A 213 28.05 14.03 9.00
CA THR A 213 26.79 13.41 9.45
C THR A 213 26.04 12.76 8.28
N LEU A 214 25.95 13.44 7.13
CA LEU A 214 25.24 12.93 5.96
C LEU A 214 26.03 11.86 5.18
N LEU A 215 27.36 11.82 5.28
CA LEU A 215 28.17 10.77 4.66
C LEU A 215 28.12 9.42 5.40
N LYS A 216 27.68 9.41 6.67
CA LYS A 216 27.53 8.14 7.41
C LYS A 216 26.47 7.27 6.72
N PRO A 217 26.76 5.99 6.41
CA PRO A 217 25.76 5.08 5.88
C PRO A 217 24.64 4.86 6.90
N ASP A 218 23.42 4.64 6.44
CA ASP A 218 22.31 4.25 7.31
C ASP A 218 22.53 2.80 7.82
N PRO A 219 22.71 2.57 9.13
CA PRO A 219 22.96 1.23 9.67
C PRO A 219 21.86 0.22 9.35
N ALA A 220 20.64 0.68 9.04
CA ALA A 220 19.56 -0.19 8.59
C ALA A 220 19.90 -0.92 7.27
N LEU A 221 20.78 -0.36 6.43
CA LEU A 221 21.20 -0.94 5.16
C LEU A 221 22.15 -2.14 5.33
N GLU A 222 22.70 -2.36 6.54
CA GLU A 222 23.43 -3.58 6.89
C GLU A 222 22.51 -4.81 6.96
N LEU A 223 21.20 -4.59 7.10
CA LEU A 223 20.19 -5.65 7.10
C LEU A 223 19.67 -5.92 5.69
N LYS A 224 19.23 -7.16 5.46
CA LYS A 224 18.51 -7.55 4.24
C LYS A 224 17.23 -6.73 4.11
N ASN A 225 16.79 -6.46 2.88
CA ASN A 225 15.65 -5.56 2.61
C ASN A 225 14.39 -5.94 3.41
N GLU A 226 14.10 -7.24 3.53
CA GLU A 226 12.96 -7.79 4.27
C GLU A 226 13.01 -7.57 5.80
N ASP A 227 14.20 -7.34 6.35
CA ASP A 227 14.44 -7.19 7.79
C ASP A 227 14.63 -5.73 8.22
N ARG A 228 14.81 -4.79 7.27
CA ARG A 228 15.15 -3.38 7.58
C ARG A 228 14.08 -2.66 8.39
N TRP A 229 12.82 -3.06 8.25
CA TRP A 229 11.72 -2.49 9.04
C TRP A 229 11.83 -2.78 10.54
N MET A 230 12.59 -3.83 10.91
CA MET A 230 12.93 -4.19 12.28
C MET A 230 14.31 -3.65 12.70
N ALA A 231 14.91 -2.71 11.96
CA ALA A 231 16.26 -2.23 12.27
C ALA A 231 16.42 -1.72 13.71
N SER A 232 15.37 -1.10 14.28
CA SER A 232 15.34 -0.70 15.68
C SER A 232 15.45 -1.86 16.66
N ILE A 233 14.80 -3.00 16.35
CA ILE A 233 14.85 -4.23 17.14
C ILE A 233 16.26 -4.84 17.11
N TYR A 234 16.92 -4.79 15.94
CA TYR A 234 18.30 -5.25 15.78
C TYR A 234 19.37 -4.25 16.27
N GLY A 235 18.96 -3.09 16.80
CA GLY A 235 19.88 -2.03 17.24
C GLY A 235 20.64 -1.35 16.09
N LYS A 236 20.20 -1.53 14.84
CA LYS A 236 20.77 -0.93 13.63
C LYS A 236 20.15 0.45 13.38
N VAL A 237 20.38 1.38 14.30
CA VAL A 237 19.84 2.75 14.27
C VAL A 237 20.98 3.75 14.31
N ARG A 238 20.83 4.88 13.62
CA ARG A 238 21.78 6.00 13.69
C ARG A 238 21.91 6.53 15.13
N SER A 239 23.12 7.01 15.44
CA SER A 239 23.38 7.76 16.69
C SER A 239 22.67 9.11 16.71
N GLU A 240 22.58 9.74 15.55
CA GLU A 240 21.89 10.99 15.28
C GLU A 240 20.40 10.75 15.05
N SER A 241 19.58 11.71 15.46
CA SER A 241 18.15 11.69 15.25
C SER A 241 17.76 12.18 13.85
N ASP A 242 16.59 11.73 13.37
CA ASP A 242 16.02 12.26 12.12
C ASP A 242 15.76 13.77 12.20
N PHE A 243 15.59 14.34 13.40
CA PHE A 243 15.42 15.78 13.60
C PHE A 243 16.64 16.55 13.13
N ILE A 244 17.84 16.16 13.58
CA ILE A 244 19.07 16.89 13.22
C ILE A 244 19.42 16.66 11.74
N LEU A 245 19.27 15.44 11.22
CA LEU A 245 19.53 15.12 9.81
C LEU A 245 18.70 15.97 8.85
N LYS A 246 17.38 16.02 9.08
CA LYS A 246 16.47 16.83 8.27
C LYS A 246 16.73 18.32 8.49
N SER A 247 17.01 18.74 9.71
CA SER A 247 17.16 20.15 10.03
C SER A 247 18.45 20.77 9.48
N ILE A 248 19.59 20.07 9.54
CA ILE A 248 20.84 20.58 8.95
C ILE A 248 20.73 20.67 7.43
N ALA A 249 20.05 19.71 6.77
CA ALA A 249 19.81 19.75 5.33
C ALA A 249 18.87 20.91 4.96
N ASP A 250 17.81 21.12 5.73
CA ASP A 250 16.86 22.24 5.58
C ASP A 250 17.54 23.61 5.80
N SER A 251 18.51 23.69 6.71
CA SER A 251 19.34 24.88 6.93
C SER A 251 20.23 25.22 5.74
N LEU A 252 20.73 24.24 4.97
CA LEU A 252 21.47 24.51 3.73
C LEU A 252 20.63 25.33 2.75
N VAL A 253 19.35 24.98 2.58
CA VAL A 253 18.45 25.70 1.68
C VAL A 253 18.26 27.14 2.13
N LYS A 254 18.04 27.36 3.44
CA LYS A 254 17.86 28.70 4.01
C LYS A 254 19.11 29.55 3.87
N LEU A 255 20.28 28.98 4.15
CA LEU A 255 21.58 29.64 3.97
C LEU A 255 21.80 30.02 2.51
N ARG A 256 21.47 29.13 1.57
CA ARG A 256 21.54 29.42 0.13
C ARG A 256 20.65 30.60 -0.25
N ILE A 257 19.38 30.59 0.17
CA ILE A 257 18.43 31.67 -0.13
C ILE A 257 18.90 32.99 0.47
N TYR A 258 19.40 32.98 1.70
CA TYR A 258 19.98 34.17 2.32
C TYR A 258 21.17 34.71 1.50
N ALA A 259 22.11 33.84 1.12
CA ALA A 259 23.30 34.24 0.35
C ALA A 259 22.97 34.71 -1.08
N GLU A 260 21.94 34.16 -1.71
CA GLU A 260 21.48 34.60 -3.04
C GLU A 260 20.74 35.95 -3.00
N SER A 261 20.06 36.25 -1.88
CA SER A 261 19.25 37.47 -1.72
C SER A 261 19.96 38.61 -1.02
N SER A 262 20.98 38.31 -0.23
CA SER A 262 21.71 39.28 0.60
C SER A 262 23.12 39.40 0.06
N GLU A 263 23.57 40.61 -0.29
CA GLU A 263 24.99 40.89 -0.62
C GLU A 263 25.86 40.89 0.66
N GLY A 264 25.72 39.86 1.50
CA GLY A 264 26.43 39.71 2.76
C GLY A 264 27.89 39.27 2.56
N ILE A 265 28.74 39.55 3.56
CA ILE A 265 30.19 39.30 3.51
C ILE A 265 30.54 37.82 3.21
N ASN A 266 29.74 36.87 3.70
CA ASN A 266 29.99 35.43 3.54
C ASN A 266 29.20 34.79 2.39
N SER A 267 28.51 35.56 1.55
CA SER A 267 27.54 35.00 0.60
C SER A 267 28.17 34.11 -0.47
N ASP A 268 29.27 34.58 -1.08
CA ASP A 268 30.03 33.79 -2.08
C ASP A 268 30.58 32.50 -1.48
N PHE A 269 31.09 32.57 -0.24
CA PHE A 269 31.57 31.41 0.50
C PHE A 269 30.44 30.39 0.74
N ILE A 270 29.27 30.83 1.22
CA ILE A 270 28.12 29.96 1.48
C ILE A 270 27.66 29.28 0.19
N ILE A 271 27.54 30.03 -0.91
CA ILE A 271 27.14 29.51 -2.23
C ILE A 271 28.10 28.41 -2.67
N ALA A 272 29.41 28.69 -2.67
CA ALA A 272 30.43 27.74 -3.09
C ALA A 272 30.49 26.51 -2.17
N ALA A 273 30.39 26.70 -0.84
CA ALA A 273 30.43 25.62 0.14
C ALA A 273 29.24 24.66 -0.02
N ILE A 274 28.03 25.17 -0.28
CA ILE A 274 26.84 24.35 -0.52
C ILE A 274 26.99 23.55 -1.83
N ASP A 275 27.45 24.18 -2.91
CA ASP A 275 27.65 23.51 -4.20
C ASP A 275 28.70 22.39 -4.10
N ASN A 276 29.78 22.63 -3.35
CA ASN A 276 30.80 21.63 -3.06
C ASN A 276 30.27 20.50 -2.17
N LEU A 277 29.50 20.82 -1.14
CA LEU A 277 28.90 19.81 -0.27
C LEU A 277 27.95 18.89 -1.04
N VAL A 278 27.04 19.44 -1.85
CA VAL A 278 26.09 18.64 -2.65
C VAL A 278 26.84 17.79 -3.67
N ARG A 279 27.91 18.34 -4.27
CA ARG A 279 28.79 17.59 -5.17
C ARG A 279 29.47 16.43 -4.44
N ASP A 280 30.07 16.67 -3.28
CA ASP A 280 30.78 15.65 -2.49
C ASP A 280 29.86 14.53 -2.01
N LEU A 281 28.58 14.85 -1.74
CA LEU A 281 27.58 13.88 -1.31
C LEU A 281 27.06 13.00 -2.47
N LEU A 282 26.85 13.57 -3.66
CA LEU A 282 26.08 12.91 -4.73
C LEU A 282 26.89 12.55 -5.98
N MET A 283 28.00 13.25 -6.26
CA MET A 283 28.85 12.91 -7.41
C MET A 283 29.54 11.57 -7.15
N ASP A 284 29.44 10.65 -8.10
CA ASP A 284 29.97 9.28 -8.00
C ASP A 284 29.50 8.51 -6.76
N ALA A 285 28.33 8.86 -6.22
CA ALA A 285 27.72 8.16 -5.10
C ALA A 285 27.29 6.74 -5.51
N ASP A 286 27.68 5.76 -4.71
CA ASP A 286 27.19 4.39 -4.81
C ASP A 286 25.71 4.30 -4.39
N GLY A 287 25.11 3.14 -4.62
CA GLY A 287 23.70 2.97 -4.32
C GLY A 287 23.37 3.01 -2.82
N GLU A 288 24.29 2.65 -1.94
CA GLU A 288 24.05 2.68 -0.49
C GLU A 288 24.01 4.13 0.02
N ARG A 289 24.84 4.99 -0.55
CA ARG A 289 24.82 6.43 -0.31
C ARG A 289 23.52 7.06 -0.82
N TRP A 290 23.03 6.69 -2.02
CA TRP A 290 21.72 7.16 -2.50
C TRP A 290 20.58 6.78 -1.56
N LEU A 291 20.56 5.53 -1.08
CA LEU A 291 19.56 5.08 -0.10
C LEU A 291 19.68 5.84 1.22
N SER A 292 20.90 6.01 1.74
CA SER A 292 21.17 6.71 3.01
C SER A 292 20.79 8.20 2.99
N LEU A 293 20.79 8.82 1.81
CA LEU A 293 20.47 10.24 1.64
C LEU A 293 19.00 10.51 1.28
N THR A 294 18.17 9.47 1.11
CA THR A 294 16.78 9.57 0.65
C THR A 294 16.00 10.68 1.38
N ASP A 295 16.02 10.68 2.71
CA ASP A 295 15.23 11.60 3.54
C ASP A 295 15.66 13.08 3.46
N VAL A 296 16.80 13.37 2.82
CA VAL A 296 17.34 14.73 2.65
C VAL A 296 17.48 15.15 1.18
N LEU A 297 17.14 14.29 0.21
CA LEU A 297 17.30 14.58 -1.23
C LEU A 297 16.54 15.84 -1.65
N CYS A 298 15.31 16.03 -1.16
CA CYS A 298 14.53 17.23 -1.45
C CYS A 298 15.25 18.52 -1.02
N SER A 299 15.87 18.52 0.17
CA SER A 299 16.62 19.67 0.67
C SER A 299 17.92 19.90 -0.12
N LEU A 300 18.64 18.84 -0.48
CA LEU A 300 19.85 18.96 -1.31
C LEU A 300 19.53 19.50 -2.71
N ALA A 301 18.42 19.02 -3.30
CA ALA A 301 17.92 19.50 -4.58
C ALA A 301 17.57 20.98 -4.51
N GLU A 302 16.80 21.41 -3.51
CA GLU A 302 16.43 22.82 -3.37
C GLU A 302 17.62 23.73 -3.03
N ALA A 303 18.63 23.22 -2.28
CA ALA A 303 19.83 23.95 -1.92
C ALA A 303 20.79 24.17 -3.09
N SER A 304 21.07 23.14 -3.90
CA SER A 304 21.92 23.27 -5.11
C SER A 304 21.32 22.53 -6.31
N PRO A 305 20.31 23.13 -6.97
CA PRO A 305 19.57 22.47 -8.04
C PRO A 305 20.42 22.00 -9.22
N GLU A 306 21.35 22.83 -9.67
CA GLU A 306 22.12 22.53 -10.88
C GLU A 306 23.15 21.43 -10.64
N VAL A 307 23.78 21.41 -9.46
CA VAL A 307 24.71 20.35 -9.06
C VAL A 307 23.96 19.06 -8.82
N PHE A 308 22.81 19.11 -8.15
CA PHE A 308 21.94 17.95 -7.92
C PHE A 308 21.52 17.26 -9.23
N LEU A 309 20.98 18.03 -10.19
CA LEU A 309 20.61 17.49 -11.51
C LEU A 309 21.83 16.93 -12.25
N LYS A 310 22.98 17.60 -12.15
CA LYS A 310 24.21 17.13 -12.79
C LYS A 310 24.68 15.79 -12.20
N SER A 311 24.58 15.60 -10.88
CA SER A 311 24.93 14.34 -10.22
C SER A 311 24.02 13.19 -10.67
N ILE A 312 22.71 13.43 -10.79
CA ILE A 312 21.77 12.42 -11.32
C ILE A 312 22.10 12.08 -12.77
N GLU A 313 22.29 13.08 -13.63
CA GLU A 313 22.64 12.88 -15.05
C GLU A 313 23.94 12.07 -15.21
N THR A 314 24.97 12.38 -14.43
CA THR A 314 26.23 11.63 -14.43
C THR A 314 26.02 10.19 -13.95
N SER A 315 25.24 10.00 -12.88
CA SER A 315 24.93 8.64 -12.38
C SER A 315 24.14 7.82 -13.40
N LEU A 316 23.19 8.43 -14.11
CA LEU A 316 22.42 7.75 -15.18
C LEU A 316 23.29 7.35 -16.39
N GLN A 317 24.43 8.02 -16.58
CA GLN A 317 25.40 7.72 -17.65
C GLN A 317 26.49 6.72 -17.21
N SER A 318 26.58 6.39 -15.93
CA SER A 318 27.56 5.43 -15.41
C SER A 318 27.12 3.98 -15.68
N THR A 319 28.06 3.03 -15.57
CA THR A 319 27.78 1.61 -15.79
C THR A 319 26.89 0.99 -14.71
N GLU A 320 27.01 1.45 -13.46
CA GLU A 320 26.26 0.93 -12.32
C GLU A 320 24.88 1.58 -12.15
N VAL A 321 24.68 2.77 -12.72
CA VAL A 321 23.42 3.53 -12.66
C VAL A 321 22.87 3.65 -11.23
N ALA A 322 23.76 3.89 -10.26
CA ALA A 322 23.50 3.77 -8.82
C ALA A 322 22.29 4.57 -8.31
N VAL A 323 21.96 5.71 -8.93
CA VAL A 323 20.77 6.54 -8.62
C VAL A 323 19.44 5.81 -8.79
N THR A 324 19.43 4.66 -9.49
CA THR A 324 18.22 3.84 -9.69
C THR A 324 17.92 2.91 -8.51
N ARG A 325 18.87 2.73 -7.58
CA ARG A 325 18.72 1.83 -6.44
C ARG A 325 17.53 2.15 -5.53
N PRO A 326 17.19 3.42 -5.25
CA PRO A 326 15.95 3.76 -4.54
C PRO A 326 14.68 3.25 -5.26
N LEU A 327 14.67 3.21 -6.60
CA LEU A 327 13.53 2.68 -7.36
C LEU A 327 13.49 1.15 -7.31
N THR A 328 14.64 0.48 -7.46
CA THR A 328 14.71 -0.98 -7.53
C THR A 328 14.58 -1.68 -6.17
N GLU A 329 14.95 -1.02 -5.07
CA GLU A 329 14.79 -1.57 -3.71
C GLU A 329 13.46 -1.17 -3.03
N THR A 330 12.60 -0.40 -3.71
CA THR A 330 11.24 -0.14 -3.22
C THR A 330 10.40 -1.41 -3.28
N SER A 331 9.69 -1.70 -2.18
CA SER A 331 8.94 -2.93 -1.99
C SER A 331 7.66 -3.04 -2.84
N GLU A 332 7.27 -4.28 -3.17
CA GLU A 332 6.08 -4.61 -3.97
C GLU A 332 4.74 -4.33 -3.28
N SER A 333 4.68 -4.24 -1.96
CA SER A 333 3.42 -4.03 -1.22
C SER A 333 3.44 -2.77 -0.36
N THR A 334 2.25 -2.25 -0.06
CA THR A 334 2.02 -1.07 0.79
C THR A 334 1.74 -1.46 2.26
N GLY A 335 2.16 -2.66 2.67
CA GLY A 335 1.88 -3.23 3.99
C GLY A 335 2.71 -2.67 5.15
N PHE A 336 2.41 -3.13 6.37
CA PHE A 336 3.10 -2.72 7.59
C PHE A 336 4.61 -3.04 7.51
N GLY A 337 5.45 -2.04 7.81
CA GLY A 337 6.91 -2.17 7.77
C GLY A 337 7.56 -1.86 6.40
N MET A 338 6.81 -1.57 5.34
CA MET A 338 7.41 -1.36 4.02
C MET A 338 7.78 0.11 3.75
N ARG A 339 8.98 0.36 3.20
CA ARG A 339 9.54 1.70 2.91
C ARG A 339 9.50 2.00 1.41
N CYS A 340 8.99 3.19 1.06
CA CYS A 340 9.06 3.74 -0.29
C CYS A 340 10.35 4.57 -0.43
N TRP A 341 11.39 3.99 -1.01
CA TRP A 341 12.71 4.64 -1.11
C TRP A 341 12.78 5.67 -2.24
N HIS A 342 12.00 5.51 -3.30
CA HIS A 342 12.09 6.42 -4.46
C HIS A 342 11.30 7.73 -4.29
N ALA A 343 10.36 7.81 -3.34
CA ALA A 343 9.46 8.95 -3.22
C ALA A 343 10.22 10.28 -3.09
N ASP A 344 11.24 10.37 -2.23
CA ASP A 344 11.98 11.62 -2.03
C ASP A 344 12.88 12.01 -3.21
N LEU A 345 13.33 11.03 -4.01
CA LEU A 345 14.04 11.32 -5.27
C LEU A 345 13.08 11.93 -6.30
N LEU A 346 11.85 11.40 -6.42
CA LEU A 346 10.86 11.95 -7.33
C LEU A 346 10.33 13.31 -6.84
N HIS A 347 10.04 13.45 -5.55
CA HIS A 347 9.69 14.74 -4.94
C HIS A 347 10.79 15.78 -5.15
N ALA A 348 12.07 15.40 -5.07
CA ALA A 348 13.17 16.31 -5.37
C ALA A 348 13.12 16.80 -6.83
N LEU A 349 12.88 15.91 -7.80
CA LEU A 349 12.72 16.28 -9.21
C LEU A 349 11.47 17.15 -9.44
N GLU A 350 10.37 16.85 -8.76
CA GLU A 350 9.13 17.63 -8.77
C GLU A 350 9.35 19.07 -8.28
N ILE A 351 10.06 19.23 -7.15
CA ILE A 351 10.44 20.53 -6.60
C ILE A 351 11.21 21.35 -7.65
N LEU A 352 12.17 20.73 -8.35
CA LEU A 352 12.99 21.40 -9.35
C LEU A 352 12.24 21.74 -10.64
N ALA A 353 11.21 20.97 -10.99
CA ALA A 353 10.44 21.15 -12.21
C ALA A 353 9.52 22.38 -12.19
N TRP A 354 9.26 22.97 -11.02
CA TRP A 354 8.51 24.22 -10.90
C TRP A 354 9.20 25.37 -11.64
N ASN A 355 10.55 25.43 -11.62
CA ASN A 355 11.30 26.42 -12.38
C ASN A 355 11.38 26.04 -13.88
N PRO A 356 10.87 26.88 -14.81
CA PRO A 356 10.81 26.54 -16.24
C PRO A 356 12.18 26.24 -16.87
N ARG A 357 13.26 26.83 -16.33
CA ARG A 357 14.63 26.62 -16.85
C ARG A 357 15.11 25.17 -16.69
N ARG A 358 14.53 24.42 -15.74
CA ARG A 358 14.92 23.05 -15.42
C ARG A 358 13.98 22.00 -16.01
N LEU A 359 12.81 22.39 -16.50
CA LEU A 359 11.77 21.48 -16.98
C LEU A 359 12.31 20.43 -17.97
N PHE A 360 13.09 20.86 -18.96
CA PHE A 360 13.62 19.95 -19.97
C PHE A 360 14.57 18.90 -19.38
N ARG A 361 15.52 19.31 -18.52
CA ARG A 361 16.47 18.40 -17.87
C ARG A 361 15.76 17.40 -16.97
N VAL A 362 14.85 17.89 -16.13
CA VAL A 362 14.02 17.03 -15.25
C VAL A 362 13.19 16.05 -16.07
N SER A 363 12.58 16.50 -17.16
CA SER A 363 11.76 15.62 -18.00
C SER A 363 12.56 14.51 -18.67
N LEU A 364 13.81 14.78 -19.09
CA LEU A 364 14.72 13.75 -19.61
C LEU A 364 15.11 12.72 -18.55
N ILE A 365 15.41 13.18 -17.33
CA ILE A 365 15.71 12.29 -16.19
C ILE A 365 14.51 11.39 -15.91
N LEU A 366 13.31 11.95 -15.80
CA LEU A 366 12.09 11.21 -15.54
C LEU A 366 11.76 10.22 -16.66
N ALA A 367 11.92 10.62 -17.93
CA ALA A 367 11.74 9.72 -19.06
C ALA A 367 12.76 8.56 -19.04
N THR A 368 14.01 8.83 -18.68
CA THR A 368 15.03 7.78 -18.53
C THR A 368 14.66 6.81 -17.40
N LEU A 369 14.28 7.34 -16.24
CA LEU A 369 13.84 6.54 -15.09
C LEU A 369 12.53 5.77 -15.34
N SER A 370 11.65 6.27 -16.22
CA SER A 370 10.38 5.61 -16.57
C SER A 370 10.56 4.28 -17.33
N SER A 371 11.77 4.01 -17.83
CA SER A 371 12.10 2.70 -18.40
C SER A 371 12.24 1.60 -17.35
N LEU A 372 12.41 1.97 -16.08
CA LEU A 372 12.52 1.03 -14.97
C LEU A 372 11.14 0.70 -14.41
N ARG A 373 10.90 -0.58 -14.16
CA ARG A 373 9.68 -1.03 -13.50
C ARG A 373 9.83 -0.85 -11.99
N ILE A 374 9.03 0.05 -11.41
CA ILE A 374 8.86 0.12 -9.96
C ILE A 374 7.97 -1.04 -9.54
N GLN A 375 8.41 -1.75 -8.51
CA GLN A 375 7.71 -2.85 -7.88
C GLN A 375 6.53 -2.32 -7.05
N GLY A 376 5.34 -2.91 -7.21
CA GLY A 376 4.13 -2.56 -6.45
C GLY A 376 3.21 -1.52 -7.10
N ASN A 377 2.07 -1.25 -6.43
CA ASN A 377 1.04 -0.33 -6.91
C ASN A 377 1.23 1.07 -6.29
N TRP A 378 2.30 1.76 -6.70
CA TRP A 378 2.61 3.12 -6.24
C TRP A 378 2.05 4.17 -7.19
N ALA A 379 1.41 5.19 -6.63
CA ALA A 379 0.88 6.30 -7.42
C ALA A 379 1.98 7.28 -7.89
N ASN A 380 2.99 7.53 -7.07
CA ASN A 380 4.15 8.37 -7.42
C ASN A 380 5.16 7.52 -8.20
N THR A 381 5.30 7.76 -9.50
CA THR A 381 6.23 7.06 -10.39
C THR A 381 6.88 8.07 -11.34
N PRO A 382 8.07 7.79 -11.93
CA PRO A 382 8.72 8.72 -12.85
C PRO A 382 7.81 9.12 -14.01
N GLU A 383 7.00 8.18 -14.50
CA GLU A 383 6.07 8.40 -15.59
C GLU A 383 4.89 9.28 -15.16
N ASN A 384 4.32 9.07 -13.97
CA ASN A 384 3.24 9.90 -13.43
C ASN A 384 3.71 11.31 -13.08
N THR A 385 4.93 11.44 -12.55
CA THR A 385 5.58 12.74 -12.36
C THR A 385 5.76 13.42 -13.72
N LEU A 386 6.30 12.75 -14.75
CA LEU A 386 6.44 13.34 -16.10
C LEU A 386 5.08 13.77 -16.69
N LYS A 387 4.04 12.94 -16.56
CA LYS A 387 2.65 13.23 -16.93
C LYS A 387 2.15 14.53 -16.29
N SER A 388 2.38 14.71 -14.99
CA SER A 388 1.91 15.88 -14.24
C SER A 388 2.50 17.21 -14.73
N LEU A 389 3.69 17.18 -15.33
CA LEU A 389 4.38 18.36 -15.86
C LEU A 389 3.85 18.75 -17.26
N LEU A 390 3.44 17.76 -18.06
CA LEU A 390 3.06 17.94 -19.47
C LEU A 390 1.54 17.89 -19.71
N ARG A 391 0.73 17.57 -18.70
CA ARG A 391 -0.73 17.47 -18.84
C ARG A 391 -1.39 18.80 -19.24
N PRO A 392 -2.50 18.77 -20.01
CA PRO A 392 -3.21 19.96 -20.46
C PRO A 392 -3.89 20.74 -19.33
N TYR A 393 -4.36 20.03 -18.29
CA TYR A 393 -5.07 20.61 -17.16
C TYR A 393 -4.20 20.65 -15.91
N TRP A 394 -4.17 21.81 -15.24
CA TRP A 394 -3.45 22.03 -13.98
C TRP A 394 -1.98 21.52 -14.01
N PRO A 395 -1.14 21.99 -14.94
CA PRO A 395 0.26 21.55 -15.03
C PRO A 395 1.01 21.88 -13.73
N GLN A 396 1.86 20.96 -13.28
CA GLN A 396 2.65 21.10 -12.05
C GLN A 396 4.02 21.75 -12.32
N THR A 397 4.03 22.85 -13.06
CA THR A 397 5.22 23.64 -13.41
C THR A 397 4.82 25.08 -13.78
N MET A 398 5.73 26.04 -13.66
CA MET A 398 5.52 27.42 -14.15
C MET A 398 5.79 27.59 -15.65
N ALA A 399 6.17 26.52 -16.36
CA ALA A 399 6.47 26.61 -17.77
C ALA A 399 5.22 26.94 -18.61
N THR A 400 5.39 27.82 -19.60
CA THR A 400 4.30 28.17 -20.52
C THR A 400 3.94 26.99 -21.41
N ASP A 401 2.74 27.01 -21.99
CA ASP A 401 2.27 26.03 -22.98
C ASP A 401 3.29 25.80 -24.10
N GLU A 402 3.83 26.88 -24.67
CA GLU A 402 4.84 26.82 -25.73
C GLU A 402 6.10 26.09 -25.26
N GLN A 403 6.60 26.39 -24.06
CA GLN A 403 7.76 25.72 -23.49
C GLN A 403 7.49 24.23 -23.26
N ARG A 404 6.30 23.88 -22.76
CA ARG A 404 5.91 22.48 -22.52
C ARG A 404 5.77 21.71 -23.83
N LEU A 405 5.25 22.32 -24.89
CA LEU A 405 5.19 21.70 -26.23
C LEU A 405 6.60 21.48 -26.81
N ILE A 406 7.53 22.43 -26.64
CA ILE A 406 8.93 22.27 -27.05
C ILE A 406 9.58 21.10 -26.31
N VAL A 407 9.36 20.99 -24.99
CA VAL A 407 9.85 19.87 -24.19
C VAL A 407 9.26 18.54 -24.67
N LEU A 408 7.95 18.50 -24.90
CA LEU A 408 7.26 17.32 -25.43
C LEU A 408 7.85 16.87 -26.77
N ASP A 409 8.08 17.80 -27.72
CA ASP A 409 8.67 17.49 -29.03
C ASP A 409 10.08 16.92 -28.92
N MET A 410 10.88 17.44 -27.98
CA MET A 410 12.21 16.92 -27.72
C MET A 410 12.17 15.53 -27.08
N LEU A 411 11.18 15.24 -26.24
CA LEU A 411 10.99 13.92 -25.64
C LEU A 411 10.46 12.91 -26.66
N ILE A 412 9.58 13.30 -27.58
CA ILE A 412 9.13 12.42 -28.68
C ILE A 412 10.34 11.87 -29.45
N LYS A 413 11.32 12.74 -29.77
CA LYS A 413 12.52 12.34 -30.51
C LYS A 413 13.44 11.37 -29.76
N LYS A 414 13.43 11.38 -28.42
CA LYS A 414 14.38 10.62 -27.59
C LYS A 414 13.76 9.41 -26.86
N HIS A 415 12.47 9.50 -26.54
CA HIS A 415 11.74 8.56 -25.67
C HIS A 415 10.31 8.34 -26.21
N GLU A 416 10.19 8.09 -27.52
CA GLU A 416 8.92 8.01 -28.24
C GLU A 416 7.89 7.07 -27.60
N SER A 417 8.30 5.88 -27.16
CA SER A 417 7.40 4.88 -26.56
C SER A 417 6.77 5.33 -25.23
N ILE A 418 7.51 6.08 -24.42
CA ILE A 418 7.02 6.63 -23.16
C ILE A 418 6.04 7.76 -23.44
N ILE A 419 6.38 8.66 -24.38
CA ILE A 419 5.52 9.78 -24.73
C ILE A 419 4.25 9.34 -25.45
N TRP A 420 4.32 8.27 -26.26
CA TRP A 420 3.14 7.62 -26.83
C TRP A 420 2.13 7.22 -25.74
N ARG A 421 2.59 6.56 -24.66
CA ARG A 421 1.73 6.16 -23.55
C ARG A 421 1.09 7.37 -22.85
N PHE A 422 1.89 8.42 -22.59
CA PHE A 422 1.38 9.69 -22.06
C PHE A 422 0.27 10.28 -22.93
N LEU A 423 0.54 10.45 -24.23
CA LEU A 423 -0.40 11.05 -25.18
C LEU A 423 -1.66 10.19 -25.32
N TYR A 424 -1.49 8.87 -25.39
CA TYR A 424 -2.60 7.92 -25.44
C TYR A 424 -3.52 8.13 -24.25
N GLU A 425 -3.01 8.17 -23.02
CA GLU A 425 -3.85 8.43 -21.84
C GLU A 425 -4.60 9.75 -21.89
N GLN A 426 -4.03 10.82 -22.46
CA GLN A 426 -4.71 12.12 -22.56
C GLN A 426 -5.94 12.11 -23.49
N THR A 427 -6.14 11.06 -24.28
CA THR A 427 -7.35 10.89 -25.12
C THR A 427 -8.56 10.35 -24.36
N ASP A 428 -8.44 10.05 -23.06
CA ASP A 428 -9.56 9.59 -22.23
C ASP A 428 -10.33 10.79 -21.62
N PRO A 429 -11.64 10.96 -21.91
CA PRO A 429 -12.44 12.07 -21.39
C PRO A 429 -12.79 11.92 -19.90
N MET A 430 -12.71 10.72 -19.31
CA MET A 430 -13.06 10.53 -17.90
C MET A 430 -12.00 11.11 -16.93
N GLY A 431 -10.80 11.43 -17.43
CA GLY A 431 -9.73 12.03 -16.63
C GLY A 431 -9.16 11.06 -15.58
N GLY A 432 -7.84 10.92 -15.54
CA GLY A 432 -7.18 10.18 -14.46
C GLY A 432 -7.30 10.92 -13.12
N MET A 433 -7.18 10.19 -12.01
CA MET A 433 -6.99 10.83 -10.70
C MET A 433 -5.66 11.59 -10.71
N TYR A 434 -5.71 12.90 -10.58
CA TYR A 434 -4.54 13.76 -10.62
C TYR A 434 -3.99 14.00 -9.21
N MET A 435 -2.72 13.68 -9.02
CA MET A 435 -1.99 13.99 -7.80
C MET A 435 -1.32 15.36 -7.94
N GLU A 436 -1.19 16.07 -6.82
CA GLU A 436 -0.38 17.28 -6.72
C GLU A 436 1.09 16.88 -6.50
N ASN A 437 2.00 17.58 -7.17
CA ASN A 437 3.43 17.32 -7.03
C ASN A 437 3.98 17.98 -5.76
N ALA A 438 5.13 17.48 -5.29
CA ALA A 438 5.93 18.18 -4.31
C ALA A 438 6.30 19.59 -4.80
N ARG A 439 6.35 20.53 -3.85
CA ARG A 439 6.60 21.96 -4.09
C ARG A 439 7.81 22.41 -3.29
N PRO A 440 8.56 23.41 -3.80
CA PRO A 440 9.64 24.04 -3.05
C PRO A 440 9.18 24.42 -1.64
N LYS A 441 10.03 24.16 -0.66
CA LYS A 441 9.69 24.45 0.74
C LYS A 441 9.94 25.91 1.08
N TRP A 442 11.01 26.48 0.53
CA TRP A 442 11.56 27.80 0.87
C TRP A 442 11.72 28.73 -0.34
N ARG A 443 12.11 28.21 -1.50
CA ARG A 443 12.18 28.98 -2.77
C ARG A 443 10.77 29.34 -3.26
N ASP A 444 10.70 30.37 -4.09
CA ASP A 444 9.49 30.89 -4.72
C ASP A 444 9.31 30.43 -6.18
N ASP A 445 9.98 29.33 -6.56
CA ASP A 445 9.90 28.75 -7.92
C ASP A 445 8.46 28.35 -8.31
N ASP A 446 7.54 28.16 -7.35
CA ASP A 446 6.13 27.81 -7.57
C ASP A 446 5.12 28.97 -7.32
N ALA A 447 5.63 30.20 -7.20
CA ALA A 447 4.82 31.40 -6.98
C ALA A 447 3.80 31.61 -8.10
N GLY A 448 2.54 31.90 -7.74
CA GLY A 448 1.44 32.10 -8.69
C GLY A 448 0.80 30.83 -9.24
N SER A 449 1.21 29.64 -8.79
CA SER A 449 0.67 28.34 -9.23
C SER A 449 -0.83 28.18 -9.00
N ALA A 450 -1.39 28.83 -7.97
CA ALA A 450 -2.80 28.77 -7.64
C ALA A 450 -3.67 29.31 -8.79
N GLN A 451 -3.18 30.31 -9.53
CA GLN A 451 -3.89 30.92 -10.65
C GLN A 451 -4.04 29.97 -11.84
N MET A 452 -3.22 28.92 -11.93
CA MET A 452 -3.31 27.90 -13.00
C MET A 452 -4.34 26.80 -12.71
N ARG A 453 -4.93 26.74 -11.51
CA ARG A 453 -6.00 25.78 -11.20
C ARG A 453 -7.28 26.15 -11.95
N GLY A 454 -7.93 25.18 -12.56
CA GLY A 454 -9.21 25.38 -13.26
C GLY A 454 -9.11 25.97 -14.68
N ILE A 455 -7.91 26.29 -15.17
CA ILE A 455 -7.72 26.76 -16.55
C ILE A 455 -7.56 25.56 -17.48
N PHE A 456 -8.47 25.42 -18.44
CA PHE A 456 -8.38 24.44 -19.53
C PHE A 456 -8.01 25.14 -20.83
N LEU A 457 -6.89 24.75 -21.43
CA LEU A 457 -6.35 25.39 -22.63
C LEU A 457 -6.59 24.49 -23.85
N SER A 458 -7.66 24.77 -24.57
CA SER A 458 -8.08 23.99 -25.75
C SER A 458 -7.00 23.92 -26.83
N ALA A 459 -6.24 24.99 -27.03
CA ALA A 459 -5.15 25.04 -28.02
C ALA A 459 -4.02 24.04 -27.69
N TYR A 460 -3.65 23.90 -26.42
CA TYR A 460 -2.65 22.92 -25.98
C TYR A 460 -3.17 21.50 -26.21
N TYR A 461 -4.44 21.23 -25.87
CA TYR A 461 -5.07 19.93 -26.09
C TYR A 461 -5.10 19.54 -27.58
N SER A 462 -5.49 20.46 -28.46
CA SER A 462 -5.43 20.28 -29.92
C SER A 462 -4.01 19.97 -30.41
N ALA A 463 -2.99 20.63 -29.85
CA ALA A 463 -1.60 20.39 -30.18
C ALA A 463 -1.10 18.99 -29.74
N LEU A 464 -1.66 18.42 -28.66
CA LEU A 464 -1.41 17.02 -28.29
C LEU A 464 -2.08 16.05 -29.28
N GLY A 465 -3.31 16.37 -29.70
CA GLY A 465 -4.08 15.62 -30.70
C GLY A 465 -3.33 15.47 -32.03
N GLU A 466 -2.70 16.54 -32.53
CA GLU A 466 -1.87 16.44 -33.74
C GLU A 466 -0.67 15.49 -33.56
N ARG A 467 0.00 15.54 -32.41
CA ARG A 467 1.20 14.75 -32.14
C ARG A 467 0.89 13.26 -32.01
N ILE A 468 -0.21 12.90 -31.35
CA ILE A 468 -0.59 11.48 -31.22
C ILE A 468 -0.97 10.89 -32.59
N LEU A 469 -1.65 11.65 -33.45
CA LEU A 469 -1.97 11.20 -34.80
C LEU A 469 -0.71 11.08 -35.67
N ASN A 470 0.26 12.00 -35.55
CA ASN A 470 1.56 11.87 -36.22
C ASN A 470 2.32 10.62 -35.78
N LEU A 471 2.29 10.29 -34.48
CA LEU A 471 2.95 9.08 -33.96
C LEU A 471 2.27 7.78 -34.40
N ALA A 472 0.97 7.81 -34.70
CA ALA A 472 0.22 6.66 -35.19
C ALA A 472 0.41 6.43 -36.69
N GLU A 473 0.88 7.43 -37.45
CA GLU A 473 1.10 7.31 -38.88
C GLU A 473 2.07 6.16 -39.21
N ASN A 474 1.67 5.27 -40.12
CA ASN A 474 2.43 4.07 -40.50
C ASN A 474 2.72 3.07 -39.37
N ASN A 475 1.97 3.11 -38.26
CA ASN A 475 2.11 2.16 -37.15
C ASN A 475 0.78 1.47 -36.82
N ALA A 476 0.66 0.19 -37.19
CA ALA A 476 -0.57 -0.59 -37.04
C ALA A 476 -1.05 -0.73 -35.60
N GLU A 477 -0.14 -0.98 -34.65
CA GLU A 477 -0.49 -1.13 -33.22
C GLU A 477 -1.06 0.17 -32.65
N ARG A 478 -0.47 1.31 -33.01
CA ARG A 478 -0.93 2.63 -32.55
C ARG A 478 -2.27 3.00 -33.15
N ILE A 479 -2.47 2.75 -34.44
CA ILE A 479 -3.77 2.96 -35.10
C ILE A 479 -4.83 2.08 -34.44
N ALA A 480 -4.55 0.80 -34.23
CA ALA A 480 -5.44 -0.14 -33.53
C ALA A 480 -5.80 0.32 -32.12
N ALA A 481 -4.83 0.85 -31.36
CA ALA A 481 -5.08 1.41 -30.04
C ALA A 481 -6.00 2.65 -30.09
N LEU A 482 -5.84 3.52 -31.09
CA LEU A 482 -6.66 4.72 -31.27
C LEU A 482 -8.08 4.43 -31.77
N ILE A 483 -8.29 3.35 -32.53
CA ILE A 483 -9.64 2.91 -32.93
C ILE A 483 -10.55 2.76 -31.71
N ARG A 484 -10.02 2.20 -30.61
CA ARG A 484 -10.77 2.02 -29.34
C ARG A 484 -11.21 3.34 -28.70
N ARG A 485 -10.66 4.48 -29.15
CA ARG A 485 -10.91 5.82 -28.61
C ARG A 485 -11.35 6.82 -29.69
N ILE A 486 -11.76 6.33 -30.87
CA ILE A 486 -12.11 7.18 -32.02
C ILE A 486 -13.26 8.15 -31.71
N ASP A 487 -14.17 7.78 -30.81
CA ASP A 487 -15.28 8.61 -30.37
C ASP A 487 -14.84 9.78 -29.50
N HIS A 488 -13.62 9.75 -28.94
CA HIS A 488 -13.06 10.84 -28.15
C HIS A 488 -12.41 11.93 -29.02
N PHE A 489 -12.23 11.68 -30.32
CA PHE A 489 -11.74 12.68 -31.26
C PHE A 489 -12.91 13.42 -31.92
N GLU A 490 -12.73 14.71 -32.21
CA GLU A 490 -13.76 15.54 -32.84
C GLU A 490 -13.25 16.27 -34.09
N GLY A 491 -14.17 16.56 -35.01
CA GLY A 491 -13.91 17.37 -36.21
C GLY A 491 -12.76 16.81 -37.05
N ALA A 492 -11.84 17.67 -37.44
CA ALA A 492 -10.71 17.33 -38.32
C ALA A 492 -9.81 16.21 -37.75
N TYR A 493 -9.70 16.07 -36.43
CA TYR A 493 -8.90 15.01 -35.81
C TYR A 493 -9.52 13.62 -35.99
N GLN A 494 -10.85 13.53 -35.86
CA GLN A 494 -11.58 12.28 -36.08
C GLN A 494 -11.53 11.87 -37.56
N GLU A 495 -11.69 12.82 -38.47
CA GLU A 495 -11.56 12.60 -39.92
C GLU A 495 -10.14 12.14 -40.29
N ARG A 496 -9.11 12.73 -39.67
CA ARG A 496 -7.71 12.33 -39.86
C ARG A 496 -7.45 10.91 -39.35
N LEU A 497 -7.99 10.54 -38.17
CA LEU A 497 -7.89 9.17 -37.66
C LEU A 497 -8.61 8.16 -38.57
N ILE A 498 -9.81 8.47 -39.07
CA ILE A 498 -10.51 7.64 -40.07
C ILE A 498 -9.65 7.47 -41.33
N THR A 499 -8.97 8.52 -41.78
CA THR A 499 -8.07 8.46 -42.93
C THR A 499 -6.87 7.55 -42.67
N LEU A 500 -6.27 7.61 -41.48
CA LEU A 500 -5.20 6.70 -41.07
C LEU A 500 -5.67 5.24 -41.00
N ILE A 501 -6.89 4.99 -40.49
CA ILE A 501 -7.47 3.64 -40.48
C ILE A 501 -7.63 3.13 -41.92
N LYS A 502 -8.15 3.95 -42.84
CA LYS A 502 -8.35 3.57 -44.24
C LYS A 502 -7.04 3.35 -45.02
N SER A 503 -5.97 4.08 -44.71
CA SER A 503 -4.69 3.91 -45.40
C SER A 503 -4.05 2.54 -45.13
N THR A 504 -4.41 1.89 -44.01
CA THR A 504 -3.87 0.57 -43.62
C THR A 504 -4.27 -0.56 -44.56
N ILE A 505 -5.25 -0.36 -45.45
CA ILE A 505 -5.61 -1.34 -46.51
C ILE A 505 -4.40 -1.71 -47.39
N SER A 506 -3.39 -0.82 -47.46
CA SER A 506 -2.14 -1.04 -48.21
C SER A 506 -1.02 -1.71 -47.40
N PHE A 507 -1.20 -1.99 -46.10
CA PHE A 507 -0.18 -2.58 -45.24
C PHE A 507 0.09 -4.07 -45.54
N SER A 508 1.01 -4.68 -44.80
CA SER A 508 1.19 -6.14 -44.79
C SER A 508 -0.05 -6.85 -44.21
N ASP A 509 -0.27 -8.13 -44.55
CA ASP A 509 -1.43 -8.87 -44.02
C ASP A 509 -1.41 -8.96 -42.48
N GLY A 510 -0.23 -9.05 -41.86
CA GLY A 510 -0.10 -9.06 -40.40
C GLY A 510 -0.49 -7.72 -39.76
N ASP A 511 -0.01 -6.60 -40.31
CA ASP A 511 -0.36 -5.26 -39.82
C ASP A 511 -1.83 -4.92 -40.07
N LYS A 512 -2.38 -5.34 -41.21
CA LYS A 512 -3.82 -5.22 -41.51
C LYS A 512 -4.65 -5.94 -40.47
N GLU A 513 -4.25 -7.15 -40.09
CA GLU A 513 -4.97 -7.96 -39.11
C GLU A 513 -5.03 -7.27 -37.73
N ILE A 514 -3.94 -6.65 -37.28
CA ILE A 514 -3.92 -5.88 -36.01
C ILE A 514 -4.96 -4.76 -36.02
N VAL A 515 -5.01 -3.99 -37.11
CA VAL A 515 -5.98 -2.89 -37.26
C VAL A 515 -7.40 -3.42 -37.42
N ARG A 516 -7.56 -4.49 -38.21
CA ARG A 516 -8.84 -5.14 -38.48
C ARG A 516 -9.45 -5.70 -37.20
N GLU A 517 -8.68 -6.35 -36.34
CA GLU A 517 -9.16 -6.86 -35.06
C GLU A 517 -9.74 -5.73 -34.19
N ALA A 518 -9.00 -4.63 -34.02
CA ALA A 518 -9.48 -3.47 -33.26
C ALA A 518 -10.74 -2.84 -33.87
N LEU A 519 -10.78 -2.75 -35.20
CA LEU A 519 -11.95 -2.25 -35.94
C LEU A 519 -13.19 -3.12 -35.71
N TYR A 520 -13.04 -4.45 -35.73
CA TYR A 520 -14.16 -5.37 -35.51
C TYR A 520 -14.72 -5.25 -34.10
N HIS A 521 -13.87 -5.10 -33.08
CA HIS A 521 -14.32 -4.84 -31.71
C HIS A 521 -15.12 -3.54 -31.60
N TYR A 522 -14.63 -2.46 -32.22
CA TYR A 522 -15.33 -1.19 -32.25
C TYR A 522 -16.72 -1.34 -32.91
N LEU A 523 -16.76 -1.88 -34.14
CA LEU A 523 -18.00 -2.06 -34.89
C LEU A 523 -18.99 -3.02 -34.20
N ASN A 524 -18.49 -4.12 -33.63
CA ASN A 524 -19.30 -5.09 -32.89
C ASN A 524 -20.07 -4.40 -31.75
N TRP A 525 -19.38 -3.59 -30.95
CA TRP A 525 -20.01 -2.88 -29.84
C TRP A 525 -21.08 -1.90 -30.34
N HIS A 526 -20.76 -1.09 -31.36
CA HIS A 526 -21.70 -0.11 -31.92
C HIS A 526 -22.92 -0.76 -32.57
N ASN A 527 -22.75 -1.88 -33.28
CA ASN A 527 -23.83 -2.56 -33.97
C ASN A 527 -24.68 -3.43 -33.02
N SER A 528 -24.12 -3.90 -31.90
CA SER A 528 -24.88 -4.68 -30.90
C SER A 528 -25.64 -3.80 -29.91
N TYR A 529 -25.03 -2.70 -29.45
CA TYR A 529 -25.50 -1.96 -28.27
C TYR A 529 -25.82 -0.49 -28.51
N ASN A 530 -25.30 0.14 -29.58
CA ASN A 530 -25.53 1.56 -29.88
C ASN A 530 -26.55 1.75 -31.01
N THR A 531 -27.76 1.19 -30.84
CA THR A 531 -28.83 1.25 -31.85
C THR A 531 -29.59 2.57 -31.86
N ASP A 532 -29.57 3.35 -30.77
CA ASP A 532 -30.38 4.58 -30.62
C ASP A 532 -29.61 5.85 -30.15
N GLY A 533 -28.31 5.79 -29.79
CA GLY A 533 -27.79 6.66 -28.71
C GLY A 533 -26.95 7.90 -29.04
N ASP A 534 -26.11 7.91 -30.08
CA ASP A 534 -25.31 9.10 -30.43
C ASP A 534 -25.10 9.19 -31.95
N LYS A 535 -25.76 10.17 -32.60
CA LYS A 535 -25.77 10.33 -34.07
C LYS A 535 -24.35 10.43 -34.64
N LYS A 536 -23.40 10.97 -33.87
CA LYS A 536 -22.02 11.21 -34.31
C LYS A 536 -21.22 9.91 -34.38
N SER A 537 -21.17 9.13 -33.30
CA SER A 537 -20.47 7.83 -33.28
C SER A 537 -21.11 6.80 -34.20
N ARG A 538 -22.44 6.82 -34.37
CA ARG A 538 -23.11 5.96 -35.34
C ARG A 538 -22.67 6.24 -36.78
N ALA A 539 -22.55 7.51 -37.16
CA ALA A 539 -22.08 7.89 -38.50
C ALA A 539 -20.62 7.45 -38.76
N VAL A 540 -19.77 7.48 -37.73
CA VAL A 540 -18.38 6.96 -37.81
C VAL A 540 -18.38 5.46 -38.03
N ALA A 541 -19.17 4.70 -37.25
CA ALA A 541 -19.30 3.26 -37.41
C ALA A 541 -19.82 2.88 -38.79
N GLU A 542 -20.83 3.57 -39.33
CA GLU A 542 -21.35 3.34 -40.69
C GLU A 542 -20.32 3.64 -41.77
N ASN A 543 -19.57 4.75 -41.61
CA ASN A 543 -18.49 5.11 -42.52
C ASN A 543 -17.41 4.03 -42.55
N LEU A 544 -16.99 3.51 -41.39
CA LEU A 544 -15.97 2.47 -41.30
C LEU A 544 -16.50 1.09 -41.74
N MET A 545 -17.77 0.77 -41.47
CA MET A 545 -18.43 -0.48 -41.88
C MET A 545 -18.37 -0.66 -43.40
N ALA A 546 -18.55 0.42 -44.16
CA ALA A 546 -18.46 0.41 -45.63
C ALA A 546 -17.08 -0.03 -46.17
N PHE A 547 -16.03 0.00 -45.35
CA PHE A 547 -14.67 -0.38 -45.73
C PHE A 547 -14.27 -1.77 -45.22
N VAL A 548 -15.07 -2.43 -44.37
CA VAL A 548 -14.72 -3.72 -43.74
C VAL A 548 -14.38 -4.80 -44.76
N SER A 549 -15.10 -4.86 -45.88
CA SER A 549 -14.83 -5.84 -46.96
C SER A 549 -13.48 -5.64 -47.66
N LEU A 550 -12.92 -4.43 -47.60
CA LEU A 550 -11.61 -4.11 -48.18
C LEU A 550 -10.44 -4.55 -47.29
N PHE A 551 -10.70 -4.93 -46.04
CA PHE A 551 -9.73 -5.52 -45.12
C PHE A 551 -9.61 -7.06 -45.26
N THR A 552 -9.93 -7.59 -46.43
CA THR A 552 -9.76 -9.03 -46.71
C THR A 552 -8.26 -9.35 -46.81
N LEU A 553 -7.82 -10.36 -46.05
CA LEU A 553 -6.43 -10.83 -46.08
C LEU A 553 -6.22 -11.80 -47.26
N LYS A 554 -4.99 -11.88 -47.78
CA LYS A 554 -4.68 -12.85 -48.85
C LYS A 554 -4.51 -14.25 -48.29
N ASP A 555 -4.01 -14.38 -47.06
CA ASP A 555 -3.95 -15.64 -46.34
C ASP A 555 -5.32 -16.00 -45.77
N ILE A 556 -5.96 -17.03 -46.33
CA ILE A 556 -7.26 -17.54 -45.88
C ILE A 556 -7.25 -18.04 -44.43
N ILE A 557 -6.13 -18.58 -43.93
CA ILE A 557 -6.08 -19.05 -42.55
C ILE A 557 -6.11 -17.84 -41.61
N LEU A 558 -5.30 -16.81 -41.88
CA LEU A 558 -5.34 -15.56 -41.11
C LEU A 558 -6.68 -14.85 -41.25
N ASP A 559 -7.33 -14.95 -42.41
CA ASP A 559 -8.66 -14.37 -42.65
C ASP A 559 -9.72 -14.99 -41.74
N LYS A 560 -9.77 -16.33 -41.68
CA LYS A 560 -10.84 -17.08 -41.00
C LYS A 560 -10.54 -17.40 -39.53
N ARG A 561 -9.28 -17.32 -39.07
CA ARG A 561 -8.86 -17.73 -37.71
C ARG A 561 -9.73 -17.15 -36.59
N ARG A 562 -10.22 -15.92 -36.75
CA ARG A 562 -10.99 -15.20 -35.71
C ARG A 562 -12.26 -15.94 -35.30
N LEU A 563 -12.87 -16.70 -36.21
CA LEU A 563 -14.06 -17.50 -35.91
C LEU A 563 -13.76 -18.63 -34.89
N PHE A 564 -12.49 -18.99 -34.71
CA PHE A 564 -12.02 -20.10 -33.87
C PHE A 564 -11.23 -19.63 -32.64
N THR A 565 -11.19 -18.32 -32.35
CA THR A 565 -10.45 -17.78 -31.20
C THR A 565 -11.19 -18.02 -29.87
N SER A 566 -12.52 -17.92 -29.86
CA SER A 566 -13.38 -18.08 -28.68
C SER A 566 -14.72 -18.71 -29.06
N GLN A 567 -15.53 -19.15 -28.08
CA GLN A 567 -16.87 -19.69 -28.33
C GLN A 567 -17.80 -18.66 -29.01
N TYR A 568 -17.64 -17.38 -28.67
CA TYR A 568 -18.37 -16.24 -29.26
C TYR A 568 -17.37 -15.30 -29.95
N PRO A 569 -17.10 -15.48 -31.25
CA PRO A 569 -16.17 -14.65 -31.97
C PRO A 569 -16.76 -13.26 -32.21
N VAL A 570 -15.89 -12.25 -32.28
CA VAL A 570 -16.29 -10.86 -32.50
C VAL A 570 -16.60 -10.65 -33.98
N LEU A 571 -17.82 -10.21 -34.29
CA LEU A 571 -18.30 -9.94 -35.66
C LEU A 571 -18.52 -8.44 -35.87
N ALA A 572 -18.15 -7.92 -37.05
CA ALA A 572 -18.30 -6.48 -37.34
C ALA A 572 -19.77 -6.07 -37.37
N GLU A 573 -20.66 -6.97 -37.79
CA GLU A 573 -22.11 -6.80 -37.88
C GLU A 573 -22.80 -6.68 -36.52
N GLY A 574 -22.12 -7.02 -35.42
CA GLY A 574 -22.69 -7.07 -34.07
C GLY A 574 -23.15 -8.47 -33.66
N SER A 575 -23.79 -8.54 -32.50
CA SER A 575 -24.31 -9.78 -31.90
C SER A 575 -25.84 -9.77 -31.97
N GLU A 576 -26.42 -10.89 -32.38
CA GLU A 576 -27.88 -11.07 -32.37
C GLU A 576 -28.36 -11.21 -30.92
N ARG A 577 -29.52 -10.61 -30.59
CA ARG A 577 -30.05 -10.61 -29.22
C ARG A 577 -30.55 -11.99 -28.80
N ASP A 578 -31.01 -12.78 -29.77
CA ASP A 578 -31.36 -14.18 -29.58
C ASP A 578 -30.11 -15.06 -29.64
N TYR A 579 -29.72 -15.59 -28.48
CA TYR A 579 -28.55 -16.45 -28.33
C TYR A 579 -28.61 -17.71 -29.19
N GLU A 580 -29.79 -18.31 -29.39
CA GLU A 580 -29.93 -19.51 -30.22
C GLU A 580 -29.72 -19.20 -31.69
N VAL A 581 -30.27 -18.06 -32.15
CA VAL A 581 -30.07 -17.59 -33.53
C VAL A 581 -28.61 -17.24 -33.75
N HIS A 582 -27.99 -16.49 -32.83
CA HIS A 582 -26.59 -16.09 -32.91
C HIS A 582 -25.64 -17.30 -32.94
N SER A 583 -25.89 -18.29 -32.07
CA SER A 583 -25.10 -19.53 -32.02
C SER A 583 -25.20 -20.31 -33.35
N LYS A 584 -26.41 -20.44 -33.92
CA LYS A 584 -26.61 -21.10 -35.22
C LYS A 584 -25.87 -20.39 -36.35
N GLU A 585 -25.86 -19.06 -36.36
CA GLU A 585 -25.11 -18.27 -37.35
C GLU A 585 -23.61 -18.48 -37.24
N ILE A 586 -23.05 -18.43 -36.02
CA ILE A 586 -21.63 -18.67 -35.77
C ILE A 586 -21.24 -20.09 -36.19
N ILE A 587 -22.03 -21.10 -35.82
CA ILE A 587 -21.79 -22.49 -36.22
C ILE A 587 -21.76 -22.58 -37.75
N LYS A 588 -22.73 -21.98 -38.45
CA LYS A 588 -22.75 -21.95 -39.92
C LYS A 588 -21.50 -21.29 -40.51
N MET A 589 -21.07 -20.14 -39.98
CA MET A 589 -19.87 -19.46 -40.43
C MET A 589 -18.60 -20.31 -40.22
N ARG A 590 -18.49 -20.98 -39.07
CA ARG A 590 -17.36 -21.88 -38.77
C ARG A 590 -17.35 -23.10 -39.67
N THR A 591 -18.50 -23.74 -39.86
CA THR A 591 -18.65 -24.89 -40.76
C THR A 591 -18.21 -24.51 -42.17
N SER A 592 -18.72 -23.39 -42.71
CA SER A 592 -18.31 -22.91 -44.03
C SER A 592 -16.82 -22.55 -44.09
N ALA A 593 -16.24 -21.99 -43.03
CA ALA A 593 -14.81 -21.69 -42.99
C ALA A 593 -13.93 -22.94 -42.97
N ILE A 594 -14.30 -23.99 -42.20
CA ILE A 594 -13.62 -25.28 -42.21
C ILE A 594 -13.70 -25.92 -43.59
N GLU A 595 -14.89 -25.94 -44.20
CA GLU A 595 -15.09 -26.47 -45.56
C GLU A 595 -14.26 -25.70 -46.59
N GLU A 596 -14.25 -24.36 -46.55
CA GLU A 596 -13.47 -23.51 -47.47
C GLU A 596 -11.96 -23.75 -47.35
N ILE A 597 -11.43 -23.80 -46.12
CA ILE A 597 -10.01 -24.08 -45.87
C ILE A 597 -9.66 -25.49 -46.35
N TYR A 598 -10.51 -26.48 -46.06
CA TYR A 598 -10.31 -27.86 -46.50
C TYR A 598 -10.31 -27.98 -48.03
N PHE A 599 -11.26 -27.35 -48.73
CA PHE A 599 -11.31 -27.43 -50.20
C PHE A 599 -10.12 -26.75 -50.90
N GLN A 600 -9.54 -25.71 -50.29
CA GLN A 600 -8.38 -25.01 -50.87
C GLN A 600 -7.03 -25.62 -50.50
N GLN A 601 -6.87 -26.09 -49.25
CA GLN A 601 -5.57 -26.48 -48.68
C GLN A 601 -5.57 -27.87 -48.02
N GLY A 602 -6.70 -28.58 -48.04
CA GLY A 602 -6.86 -29.90 -47.43
C GLY A 602 -6.62 -29.91 -45.92
N TRP A 603 -6.27 -31.10 -45.40
CA TRP A 603 -5.93 -31.31 -43.98
C TRP A 603 -4.71 -30.50 -43.50
N ASN A 604 -3.81 -30.11 -44.41
CA ASN A 604 -2.70 -29.22 -44.08
C ASN A 604 -3.20 -27.82 -43.70
N GLY A 605 -4.21 -27.30 -44.40
CA GLY A 605 -4.86 -26.03 -44.04
C GLY A 605 -5.52 -26.05 -42.67
N ILE A 606 -6.22 -27.14 -42.34
CA ILE A 606 -6.83 -27.34 -41.01
C ILE A 606 -5.77 -27.47 -39.92
N SER A 607 -4.63 -28.12 -40.21
CA SER A 607 -3.49 -28.20 -39.29
C SER A 607 -2.87 -26.82 -39.02
N SER A 608 -2.72 -26.00 -40.06
CA SER A 608 -2.25 -24.62 -39.91
C SER A 608 -3.24 -23.77 -39.10
N LEU A 609 -4.55 -23.91 -39.33
CA LEU A 609 -5.58 -23.27 -38.52
C LEU A 609 -5.48 -23.69 -37.05
N LEU A 610 -5.34 -24.98 -36.77
CA LEU A 610 -5.19 -25.52 -35.42
C LEU A 610 -3.98 -24.94 -34.69
N SER A 611 -2.86 -24.73 -35.41
CA SER A 611 -1.65 -24.14 -34.83
C SER A 611 -1.76 -22.64 -34.51
N LEU A 612 -2.67 -21.93 -35.19
CA LEU A 612 -2.86 -20.49 -35.06
C LEU A 612 -4.11 -20.12 -34.25
N ALA A 613 -5.08 -21.02 -34.12
CA ALA A 613 -6.30 -20.83 -33.36
C ALA A 613 -6.05 -20.98 -31.86
N GLN A 614 -6.70 -20.15 -31.05
CA GLN A 614 -6.58 -20.20 -29.60
C GLN A 614 -7.47 -21.26 -28.95
N SER A 615 -8.49 -21.76 -29.65
CA SER A 615 -9.41 -22.77 -29.12
C SER A 615 -9.50 -24.02 -30.02
N PRO A 616 -8.69 -25.06 -29.74
CA PRO A 616 -8.82 -26.36 -30.42
C PRO A 616 -10.21 -26.97 -30.28
N SER A 617 -10.89 -26.71 -29.16
CA SER A 617 -12.25 -27.22 -28.90
C SER A 617 -13.29 -26.73 -29.90
N VAL A 618 -13.17 -25.47 -30.35
CA VAL A 618 -14.10 -24.90 -31.34
C VAL A 618 -13.88 -25.52 -32.72
N ILE A 619 -12.63 -25.86 -33.06
CA ILE A 619 -12.32 -26.59 -34.30
C ILE A 619 -12.93 -28.00 -34.24
N GLY A 620 -12.84 -28.69 -33.10
CA GLY A 620 -13.44 -30.01 -32.91
C GLY A 620 -14.97 -29.98 -33.06
N GLU A 621 -15.65 -29.05 -32.41
CA GLU A 621 -17.09 -28.79 -32.59
C GLU A 621 -17.45 -28.54 -34.07
N SER A 622 -16.66 -27.72 -34.75
CA SER A 622 -16.90 -27.37 -36.16
C SER A 622 -16.69 -28.55 -37.10
N LEU A 623 -15.70 -29.40 -36.83
CA LEU A 623 -15.46 -30.64 -37.58
C LEU A 623 -16.57 -31.68 -37.36
N ALA A 624 -17.17 -31.72 -36.17
CA ALA A 624 -18.29 -32.64 -35.87
C ALA A 624 -19.58 -32.28 -36.62
N THR A 625 -19.73 -30.99 -36.97
CA THR A 625 -20.94 -30.42 -37.58
C THR A 625 -20.81 -30.16 -39.08
N CYS A 626 -19.60 -30.21 -39.66
CA CYS A 626 -19.37 -29.98 -41.09
C CYS A 626 -19.75 -31.16 -41.99
N ASN A 627 -19.86 -30.91 -43.30
CA ASN A 627 -20.18 -31.94 -44.30
C ASN A 627 -18.93 -32.68 -44.83
N LEU A 628 -17.90 -32.84 -43.99
CA LEU A 628 -16.73 -33.66 -44.32
C LEU A 628 -17.01 -35.14 -43.97
N ASN A 629 -16.20 -36.04 -44.53
CA ASN A 629 -16.33 -37.47 -44.25
C ASN A 629 -15.98 -37.74 -42.77
N LEU A 630 -16.92 -38.31 -42.01
CA LEU A 630 -16.78 -38.58 -40.57
C LEU A 630 -15.53 -39.42 -40.25
N ILE A 631 -15.23 -40.43 -41.06
CA ILE A 631 -14.10 -41.34 -40.84
C ILE A 631 -12.78 -40.63 -41.15
N GLU A 632 -12.74 -39.83 -42.22
CA GLU A 632 -11.54 -39.04 -42.56
C GLU A 632 -11.24 -37.97 -41.51
N SER A 633 -12.26 -37.22 -41.05
CA SER A 633 -12.14 -36.24 -39.96
C SER A 633 -11.65 -36.89 -38.68
N PHE A 634 -12.24 -38.04 -38.31
CA PHE A 634 -11.83 -38.76 -37.12
C PHE A 634 -10.39 -39.28 -37.22
N SER A 635 -10.01 -39.85 -38.37
CA SER A 635 -8.65 -40.34 -38.62
C SER A 635 -7.62 -39.22 -38.50
N TRP A 636 -7.90 -38.05 -39.07
CA TRP A 636 -7.05 -36.87 -38.94
C TRP A 636 -6.93 -36.37 -37.48
N ILE A 637 -8.03 -36.32 -36.73
CA ILE A 637 -8.00 -35.93 -35.31
C ILE A 637 -7.19 -36.94 -34.48
N VAL A 638 -7.35 -38.25 -34.74
CA VAL A 638 -6.58 -39.30 -34.06
C VAL A 638 -5.09 -39.21 -34.40
N GLU A 639 -4.73 -38.90 -35.66
CA GLU A 639 -3.34 -38.60 -36.03
C GLU A 639 -2.79 -37.40 -35.24
N LYS A 640 -3.56 -36.32 -35.06
CA LYS A 640 -3.13 -35.18 -34.24
C LYS A 640 -3.02 -35.50 -32.76
N PHE A 641 -3.94 -36.30 -32.24
CA PHE A 641 -3.87 -36.81 -30.89
C PHE A 641 -2.58 -37.64 -30.67
N LYS A 642 -2.21 -38.45 -31.66
CA LYS A 642 -0.97 -39.24 -31.68
C LYS A 642 0.28 -38.39 -31.83
N ASP A 643 0.31 -37.42 -32.75
CA ASP A 643 1.41 -36.47 -32.95
C ASP A 643 1.75 -35.74 -31.65
N ASN A 644 0.74 -35.41 -30.84
CA ASN A 644 0.87 -34.76 -29.54
C ASN A 644 1.19 -35.72 -28.38
N GLY A 645 1.38 -37.02 -28.66
CA GLY A 645 1.75 -38.02 -27.66
C GLY A 645 0.61 -38.48 -26.76
N PHE A 646 -0.63 -38.50 -27.26
CA PHE A 646 -1.84 -38.91 -26.55
C PHE A 646 -2.06 -38.10 -25.24
N PRO A 647 -2.17 -36.76 -25.33
CA PRO A 647 -2.34 -35.93 -24.14
C PRO A 647 -3.66 -36.24 -23.42
N PHE A 648 -3.65 -36.28 -22.09
CA PHE A 648 -4.90 -36.41 -21.35
C PHE A 648 -5.76 -35.15 -21.53
N HIS A 649 -7.08 -35.33 -21.67
CA HIS A 649 -8.05 -34.24 -21.86
C HIS A 649 -7.78 -33.37 -23.10
N ASP A 650 -7.40 -33.98 -24.23
CA ASP A 650 -7.23 -33.23 -25.47
C ASP A 650 -8.53 -32.52 -25.90
N PRO A 651 -8.53 -31.17 -25.98
CA PRO A 651 -9.75 -30.40 -26.21
C PRO A 651 -10.30 -30.56 -27.63
N LEU A 652 -9.46 -30.88 -28.63
CA LEU A 652 -9.88 -31.03 -30.03
C LEU A 652 -10.73 -32.29 -30.20
N ILE A 653 -10.23 -33.44 -29.77
CA ILE A 653 -10.95 -34.71 -29.92
C ILE A 653 -12.12 -34.81 -28.94
N SER A 654 -11.98 -34.30 -27.72
CA SER A 654 -13.06 -34.33 -26.72
C SER A 654 -14.28 -33.54 -27.18
N SER A 655 -14.07 -32.33 -27.71
CA SER A 655 -15.15 -31.51 -28.27
C SER A 655 -15.75 -32.11 -29.54
N PHE A 656 -14.92 -32.61 -30.47
CA PHE A 656 -15.40 -33.31 -31.67
C PHE A 656 -16.33 -34.46 -31.29
N TYR A 657 -15.92 -35.30 -30.33
CA TYR A 657 -16.72 -36.43 -29.88
C TYR A 657 -18.03 -35.98 -29.20
N ALA A 658 -17.95 -35.03 -28.27
CA ALA A 658 -19.10 -34.55 -27.50
C ALA A 658 -20.21 -33.90 -28.37
N TRP A 659 -19.83 -33.27 -29.48
CA TRP A 659 -20.75 -32.59 -30.39
C TRP A 659 -21.31 -33.47 -31.52
N LEU A 660 -20.88 -34.72 -31.61
CA LEU A 660 -21.49 -35.69 -32.53
C LEU A 660 -22.85 -36.17 -31.99
N PRO A 661 -23.83 -36.45 -32.87
CA PRO A 661 -25.02 -37.21 -32.50
C PRO A 661 -24.66 -38.57 -31.87
N GLU A 662 -25.46 -39.02 -30.90
CA GLU A 662 -25.23 -40.27 -30.14
C GLU A 662 -25.01 -41.50 -31.04
N GLU A 663 -25.74 -41.60 -32.16
CA GLU A 663 -25.56 -42.67 -33.15
C GLU A 663 -24.14 -42.69 -33.74
N LYS A 664 -23.56 -41.51 -34.02
CA LYS A 664 -22.19 -41.38 -34.56
C LYS A 664 -21.14 -41.62 -33.48
N GLN A 665 -21.40 -41.19 -32.24
CA GLN A 665 -20.54 -41.45 -31.08
C GLN A 665 -20.35 -42.96 -30.85
N LEU A 666 -21.44 -43.74 -30.96
CA LEU A 666 -21.40 -45.20 -30.85
C LEU A 666 -20.66 -45.87 -32.00
N ILE A 667 -20.78 -45.34 -33.23
CA ILE A 667 -20.03 -45.83 -34.40
C ILE A 667 -18.52 -45.65 -34.17
N LEU A 668 -18.09 -44.48 -33.69
CA LEU A 668 -16.68 -44.19 -33.47
C LEU A 668 -16.08 -45.00 -32.30
N LEU A 669 -16.79 -45.13 -31.17
CA LEU A 669 -16.35 -45.98 -30.05
C LEU A 669 -16.14 -47.44 -30.47
N ASN A 670 -16.93 -47.93 -31.41
CA ASN A 670 -16.85 -49.30 -31.89
C ASN A 670 -15.97 -49.48 -33.12
N SER A 671 -15.42 -48.41 -33.68
CA SER A 671 -14.61 -48.46 -34.90
C SER A 671 -13.28 -49.16 -34.66
N GLN A 672 -12.76 -49.80 -35.71
CA GLN A 672 -11.48 -50.48 -35.63
C GLN A 672 -10.33 -49.47 -35.50
N GLU A 673 -10.45 -48.26 -36.06
CA GLU A 673 -9.46 -47.19 -35.87
C GLU A 673 -9.33 -46.82 -34.38
N PHE A 674 -10.45 -46.68 -33.67
CA PHE A 674 -10.44 -46.34 -32.25
C PHE A 674 -9.85 -47.46 -31.39
N LYS A 675 -10.24 -48.71 -31.65
CA LYS A 675 -9.76 -49.88 -30.89
C LYS A 675 -8.29 -50.22 -31.16
N ASN A 676 -7.80 -50.01 -32.38
CA ASN A 676 -6.42 -50.33 -32.76
C ASN A 676 -5.37 -49.44 -32.06
N GLU A 677 -5.72 -48.19 -31.77
CA GLU A 677 -4.79 -47.26 -31.10
C GLU A 677 -4.73 -47.47 -29.58
N MET A 678 -5.57 -48.33 -29.01
CA MET A 678 -5.59 -48.68 -27.58
C MET A 678 -4.71 -49.90 -27.25
N ASP A 679 -3.46 -49.89 -27.70
CA ASP A 679 -2.50 -50.99 -27.58
C ASP A 679 -1.64 -50.97 -26.30
N SER A 680 -1.72 -49.89 -25.50
CA SER A 680 -1.02 -49.74 -24.23
C SER A 680 -1.92 -49.14 -23.14
N ASP A 681 -1.55 -49.38 -21.89
CA ASP A 681 -2.30 -48.88 -20.73
C ASP A 681 -2.38 -47.35 -20.69
N GLU A 682 -1.31 -46.64 -21.06
CA GLU A 682 -1.30 -45.18 -21.18
C GLU A 682 -2.27 -44.67 -22.23
N LYS A 683 -2.30 -45.30 -23.41
CA LYS A 683 -3.19 -44.89 -24.50
C LYS A 683 -4.64 -45.17 -24.15
N ILE A 684 -4.93 -46.35 -23.60
CA ILE A 684 -6.27 -46.68 -23.09
C ILE A 684 -6.75 -45.58 -22.14
N ALA A 685 -5.93 -45.20 -21.16
CA ALA A 685 -6.29 -44.18 -20.19
C ALA A 685 -6.46 -42.78 -20.83
N ALA A 686 -5.59 -42.39 -21.76
CA ALA A 686 -5.69 -41.12 -22.48
C ALA A 686 -6.97 -41.04 -23.34
N PHE A 687 -7.31 -42.09 -24.07
CA PHE A 687 -8.54 -42.17 -24.88
C PHE A 687 -9.81 -42.17 -24.03
N HIS A 688 -9.80 -42.74 -22.82
CA HIS A 688 -10.95 -42.62 -21.93
C HIS A 688 -11.04 -41.22 -21.28
N SER A 689 -9.93 -40.49 -21.17
CA SER A 689 -9.93 -39.14 -20.58
C SER A 689 -10.66 -38.10 -21.43
N ILE A 690 -10.71 -38.30 -22.75
CA ILE A 690 -11.38 -37.38 -23.70
C ILE A 690 -12.90 -37.62 -23.79
N LEU A 691 -13.39 -38.75 -23.31
CA LEU A 691 -14.81 -39.10 -23.26
C LEU A 691 -15.52 -38.35 -22.11
N PRO A 692 -16.85 -38.14 -22.20
CA PRO A 692 -17.62 -37.55 -21.11
C PRO A 692 -17.45 -38.34 -19.80
N PRO A 693 -17.21 -37.69 -18.65
CA PRO A 693 -17.02 -38.38 -17.37
C PRO A 693 -18.34 -38.82 -16.77
N ASN A 694 -18.85 -39.95 -17.26
CA ASN A 694 -20.06 -40.56 -16.77
C ASN A 694 -19.89 -42.06 -16.55
N MET A 695 -20.89 -42.69 -15.93
CA MET A 695 -20.92 -44.13 -15.67
C MET A 695 -20.73 -44.97 -16.93
N ALA A 696 -21.19 -44.53 -18.10
CA ALA A 696 -20.99 -45.28 -19.35
C ALA A 696 -19.50 -45.37 -19.73
N THR A 697 -18.77 -44.25 -19.63
CA THR A 697 -17.31 -44.20 -19.84
C THR A 697 -16.57 -45.08 -18.82
N TRP A 698 -16.96 -45.03 -17.54
CA TRP A 698 -16.27 -45.80 -16.50
C TRP A 698 -16.60 -47.30 -16.55
N HIS A 699 -17.82 -47.68 -16.96
CA HIS A 699 -18.16 -49.08 -17.23
C HIS A 699 -17.40 -49.62 -18.44
N ASN A 700 -17.20 -48.80 -19.48
CA ASN A 700 -16.37 -49.18 -20.62
C ASN A 700 -14.90 -49.36 -20.18
N LEU A 701 -14.35 -48.41 -19.42
CA LEU A 701 -13.00 -48.47 -18.86
C LEU A 701 -12.78 -49.73 -17.99
N ALA A 702 -13.81 -50.19 -17.28
CA ALA A 702 -13.75 -51.40 -16.46
C ALA A 702 -13.51 -52.69 -17.25
N SER A 703 -13.71 -52.67 -18.57
CA SER A 703 -13.42 -53.81 -19.46
C SER A 703 -11.93 -53.94 -19.86
N TYR A 704 -11.09 -52.96 -19.49
CA TYR A 704 -9.65 -52.91 -19.78
C TYR A 704 -8.78 -53.27 -18.55
N PRO A 705 -7.47 -53.59 -18.72
CA PRO A 705 -6.58 -53.98 -17.63
C PRO A 705 -6.54 -52.99 -16.46
N GLU A 706 -6.41 -53.50 -15.23
CA GLU A 706 -6.40 -52.68 -14.00
C GLU A 706 -5.31 -51.60 -13.99
N SER A 707 -4.17 -51.86 -14.63
CA SER A 707 -3.07 -50.91 -14.79
C SER A 707 -3.47 -49.68 -15.62
N ALA A 708 -4.24 -49.86 -16.70
CA ALA A 708 -4.81 -48.76 -17.49
C ALA A 708 -5.84 -47.96 -16.69
N GLN A 709 -6.70 -48.65 -15.93
CA GLN A 709 -7.67 -47.99 -15.05
C GLN A 709 -6.96 -47.13 -13.99
N ALA A 710 -5.90 -47.65 -13.37
CA ALA A 710 -5.11 -46.92 -12.38
C ALA A 710 -4.46 -45.66 -12.97
N LEU A 711 -3.91 -45.74 -14.19
CA LEU A 711 -3.36 -44.58 -14.91
C LEU A 711 -4.42 -43.51 -15.19
N TYR A 712 -5.63 -43.90 -15.59
CA TYR A 712 -6.75 -42.98 -15.81
C TYR A 712 -7.06 -42.18 -14.53
N TRP A 713 -7.34 -42.88 -13.42
CA TRP A 713 -7.73 -42.22 -12.15
C TRP A 713 -6.61 -41.35 -11.56
N LYS A 714 -5.34 -41.76 -11.76
CA LYS A 714 -4.18 -40.99 -11.31
C LYS A 714 -4.00 -39.66 -12.06
N ARG A 715 -4.42 -39.57 -13.33
CA ARG A 715 -4.17 -38.40 -14.19
C ARG A 715 -5.39 -37.56 -14.52
N ILE A 716 -6.60 -38.05 -14.28
CA ILE A 716 -7.82 -37.36 -14.70
C ILE A 716 -7.98 -35.97 -14.05
N ASN A 717 -8.31 -34.92 -14.82
CA ASN A 717 -8.43 -33.57 -14.27
C ASN A 717 -9.60 -32.84 -14.94
N TYR A 718 -10.78 -32.94 -14.33
CA TYR A 718 -11.96 -32.20 -14.78
C TYR A 718 -12.07 -30.87 -14.04
N PRO A 719 -12.55 -29.80 -14.69
CA PRO A 719 -12.78 -28.52 -14.02
C PRO A 719 -14.00 -28.55 -13.08
N HIS A 720 -14.97 -29.42 -13.33
CA HIS A 720 -16.19 -29.59 -12.52
C HIS A 720 -16.85 -30.94 -12.81
N ILE A 721 -17.75 -31.37 -11.90
CA ILE A 721 -18.59 -32.55 -12.10
C ILE A 721 -19.93 -32.11 -12.70
N TRP A 722 -20.29 -32.67 -13.85
CA TRP A 722 -21.55 -32.36 -14.57
C TRP A 722 -22.74 -33.19 -14.09
N SER A 723 -22.50 -34.34 -13.45
CA SER A 723 -23.56 -35.18 -12.93
C SER A 723 -24.20 -34.58 -11.67
N ASP A 724 -25.50 -34.78 -11.54
CA ASP A 724 -26.27 -34.48 -10.33
C ASP A 724 -26.64 -35.74 -9.53
N ASP A 725 -26.27 -36.92 -10.04
CA ASP A 725 -26.48 -38.22 -9.40
C ASP A 725 -25.46 -38.46 -8.27
N ALA A 726 -25.95 -38.67 -7.04
CA ALA A 726 -25.12 -38.86 -5.87
C ALA A 726 -24.29 -40.16 -5.94
N ASP A 727 -24.82 -41.23 -6.53
CA ASP A 727 -24.11 -42.51 -6.63
C ASP A 727 -22.94 -42.42 -7.62
N GLU A 728 -23.12 -41.67 -8.70
CA GLU A 728 -22.09 -41.40 -9.71
C GLU A 728 -20.96 -40.52 -9.13
N ILE A 729 -21.33 -39.50 -8.34
CA ILE A 729 -20.37 -38.65 -7.61
C ILE A 729 -19.59 -39.48 -6.57
N ASP A 730 -20.27 -40.28 -5.76
CA ASP A 730 -19.61 -41.10 -4.73
C ASP A 730 -18.70 -42.16 -5.35
N TYR A 731 -19.08 -42.78 -6.48
CA TYR A 731 -18.21 -43.68 -7.23
C TYR A 731 -16.94 -42.99 -7.71
N PHE A 732 -17.08 -41.81 -8.32
CA PHE A 732 -15.97 -41.01 -8.82
C PHE A 732 -15.00 -40.60 -7.70
N ILE A 733 -15.53 -40.08 -6.59
CA ILE A 733 -14.73 -39.66 -5.43
C ILE A 733 -14.07 -40.87 -4.75
N GLY A 734 -14.76 -42.00 -4.66
CA GLY A 734 -14.19 -43.26 -4.18
C GLY A 734 -12.96 -43.70 -4.99
N LYS A 735 -13.03 -43.66 -6.32
CA LYS A 735 -11.89 -44.00 -7.20
C LYS A 735 -10.74 -43.00 -7.11
N MET A 736 -11.03 -41.71 -6.97
CA MET A 736 -10.03 -40.67 -6.74
C MET A 736 -9.28 -40.87 -5.41
N MET A 737 -9.99 -41.23 -4.34
CA MET A 737 -9.38 -41.54 -3.03
C MET A 737 -8.49 -42.79 -3.09
N LEU A 738 -8.92 -43.84 -3.78
CA LEU A 738 -8.09 -45.04 -4.00
C LEU A 738 -6.80 -44.74 -4.79
N SER A 739 -6.77 -43.63 -5.53
CA SER A 739 -5.60 -43.14 -6.26
C SER A 739 -4.80 -42.09 -5.48
N GLU A 740 -5.07 -41.93 -4.18
CA GLU A 740 -4.43 -40.96 -3.27
C GLU A 740 -4.63 -39.48 -3.62
N ARG A 741 -5.70 -39.14 -4.38
CA ARG A 741 -5.98 -37.78 -4.88
C ARG A 741 -7.02 -37.04 -4.05
N TYR A 742 -6.74 -36.90 -2.76
CA TYR A 742 -7.66 -36.33 -1.77
C TYR A 742 -7.94 -34.83 -2.00
N ILE A 743 -6.92 -34.02 -2.31
CA ILE A 743 -7.05 -32.57 -2.50
C ILE A 743 -7.80 -32.27 -3.80
N SER A 744 -7.44 -32.96 -4.90
CA SER A 744 -8.15 -32.85 -6.18
C SER A 744 -9.63 -33.21 -6.03
N ALA A 745 -9.94 -34.33 -5.38
CA ALA A 745 -11.31 -34.77 -5.14
C ALA A 745 -12.11 -33.75 -4.31
N PHE A 746 -11.53 -33.24 -3.23
CA PHE A 746 -12.18 -32.22 -2.41
C PHE A 746 -12.46 -30.92 -3.21
N ASN A 747 -11.52 -30.49 -4.06
CA ASN A 747 -11.69 -29.28 -4.87
C ASN A 747 -12.88 -29.34 -5.84
N LEU A 748 -13.23 -30.54 -6.32
CA LEU A 748 -14.37 -30.75 -7.22
C LEU A 748 -15.71 -30.66 -6.49
N VAL A 749 -15.74 -31.03 -5.22
CA VAL A 749 -16.98 -31.21 -4.45
C VAL A 749 -17.21 -30.17 -3.38
N LYS A 750 -16.25 -29.26 -3.17
CA LYS A 750 -16.30 -28.21 -2.14
C LYS A 750 -17.52 -27.27 -2.21
N HIS A 751 -18.25 -27.28 -3.31
CA HIS A 751 -19.48 -26.51 -3.53
C HIS A 751 -20.76 -27.35 -3.48
N ARG A 752 -20.65 -28.68 -3.28
CA ARG A 752 -21.75 -29.65 -3.32
C ARG A 752 -21.59 -30.75 -2.26
N MET A 753 -21.08 -30.39 -1.07
CA MET A 753 -20.74 -31.37 -0.02
C MET A 753 -21.96 -32.13 0.50
N GLU A 754 -23.14 -31.51 0.43
CA GLU A 754 -24.43 -32.10 0.79
C GLU A 754 -24.83 -33.31 -0.07
N LYS A 755 -24.23 -33.45 -1.27
CA LYS A 755 -24.43 -34.60 -2.15
C LYS A 755 -23.51 -35.78 -1.82
N ILE A 756 -22.65 -35.65 -0.80
CA ILE A 756 -21.61 -36.63 -0.47
C ILE A 756 -21.78 -37.11 0.96
N SER A 757 -21.55 -38.40 1.17
CA SER A 757 -21.56 -38.99 2.51
C SER A 757 -20.51 -38.35 3.43
N TRP A 758 -20.88 -38.14 4.71
CA TRP A 758 -19.96 -37.56 5.70
C TRP A 758 -18.68 -38.42 5.87
N GLN A 759 -18.76 -39.74 5.67
CA GLN A 759 -17.60 -40.63 5.71
C GLN A 759 -16.59 -40.31 4.61
N ASN A 760 -17.05 -39.98 3.40
CA ASN A 760 -16.17 -39.63 2.29
C ASN A 760 -15.53 -38.26 2.52
N ILE A 761 -16.27 -37.25 3.00
CA ILE A 761 -15.71 -35.95 3.37
C ILE A 761 -14.66 -36.09 4.48
N LEU A 762 -14.93 -36.89 5.51
CA LEU A 762 -13.98 -37.15 6.60
C LEU A 762 -12.70 -37.83 6.08
N LYS A 763 -12.84 -38.84 5.22
CA LYS A 763 -11.69 -39.52 4.58
C LYS A 763 -10.87 -38.57 3.71
N LEU A 764 -11.51 -37.69 2.94
CA LEU A 764 -10.83 -36.68 2.13
C LEU A 764 -9.98 -35.76 3.02
N LEU A 765 -10.55 -35.20 4.08
CA LEU A 765 -9.83 -34.30 4.99
C LEU A 765 -8.68 -35.00 5.74
N HIS A 766 -8.85 -36.26 6.15
CA HIS A 766 -7.73 -37.02 6.73
C HIS A 766 -6.64 -37.32 5.72
N GLY A 767 -7.01 -37.65 4.48
CA GLY A 767 -6.08 -37.93 3.40
C GLY A 767 -5.18 -36.75 3.02
N PHE A 768 -5.54 -35.51 3.36
CA PHE A 768 -4.65 -34.35 3.19
C PHE A 768 -3.36 -34.48 3.99
N ARG A 769 -3.36 -35.22 5.12
CA ARG A 769 -2.16 -35.43 5.95
C ARG A 769 -1.14 -36.34 5.29
N THR A 770 -1.59 -37.18 4.36
CA THR A 770 -0.78 -38.19 3.67
C THR A 770 -0.68 -37.93 2.17
N SER A 771 -1.31 -36.87 1.67
CA SER A 771 -1.34 -36.58 0.24
C SER A 771 0.05 -36.21 -0.27
N THR A 772 0.42 -36.80 -1.40
CA THR A 772 1.65 -36.51 -2.14
C THR A 772 1.39 -35.71 -3.41
N GLU A 773 0.17 -35.16 -3.56
CA GLU A 773 -0.24 -34.34 -4.70
C GLU A 773 0.65 -33.11 -4.83
N LYS A 774 1.32 -32.98 -5.98
CA LYS A 774 2.12 -31.81 -6.35
C LYS A 774 1.26 -30.85 -7.16
N ASP A 775 1.50 -29.54 -6.99
CA ASP A 775 0.91 -28.47 -7.81
C ASP A 775 -0.63 -28.37 -7.77
N VAL A 776 -1.29 -28.97 -6.76
CA VAL A 776 -2.73 -28.84 -6.54
C VAL A 776 -3.00 -27.74 -5.51
N PRO A 777 -3.83 -26.73 -5.80
CA PRO A 777 -4.12 -25.66 -4.86
C PRO A 777 -4.91 -26.20 -3.66
N ILE A 778 -4.38 -26.00 -2.46
CA ILE A 778 -5.09 -26.32 -1.21
C ILE A 778 -6.33 -25.42 -1.12
N PRO A 779 -7.52 -25.97 -0.82
CA PRO A 779 -8.74 -25.20 -0.61
C PRO A 779 -8.56 -24.09 0.43
N ASN A 780 -9.20 -22.94 0.21
CA ASN A 780 -9.17 -21.84 1.17
C ASN A 780 -9.85 -22.22 2.51
N GLY A 781 -9.55 -21.46 3.57
CA GLY A 781 -10.08 -21.72 4.91
C GLY A 781 -11.61 -21.69 5.02
N TRP A 782 -12.30 -20.99 4.12
CA TRP A 782 -13.77 -20.94 4.10
C TRP A 782 -14.37 -22.31 3.75
N HIS A 783 -13.87 -22.96 2.69
CA HIS A 783 -14.33 -24.30 2.30
C HIS A 783 -14.00 -25.35 3.37
N LEU A 784 -12.81 -25.26 3.98
CA LEU A 784 -12.42 -26.16 5.05
C LEU A 784 -13.31 -25.99 6.30
N SER A 785 -13.63 -24.74 6.67
CA SER A 785 -14.57 -24.46 7.77
C SER A 785 -15.96 -25.03 7.48
N LYS A 786 -16.46 -24.89 6.24
CA LYS A 786 -17.75 -25.45 5.83
C LYS A 786 -17.78 -26.98 5.87
N ALA A 787 -16.69 -27.65 5.49
CA ALA A 787 -16.58 -29.09 5.61
C ALA A 787 -16.63 -29.57 7.07
N ILE A 788 -15.94 -28.87 7.98
CA ILE A 788 -15.98 -29.17 9.42
C ILE A 788 -17.38 -28.91 10.01
N GLU A 789 -18.04 -27.81 9.63
CA GLU A 789 -19.44 -27.53 10.02
C GLU A 789 -20.40 -28.62 9.53
N TYR A 790 -20.21 -29.13 8.30
CA TYR A 790 -20.98 -30.24 7.76
C TYR A 790 -20.76 -31.53 8.57
N LEU A 791 -19.50 -31.89 8.85
CA LEU A 791 -19.15 -33.04 9.68
C LEU A 791 -19.74 -32.94 11.10
N GLU A 792 -19.70 -31.75 11.70
CA GLU A 792 -20.31 -31.49 13.00
C GLU A 792 -21.84 -31.68 12.96
N SER A 793 -22.51 -31.15 11.94
CA SER A 793 -23.97 -31.25 11.80
C SER A 793 -24.47 -32.70 11.63
N SER A 794 -23.60 -33.61 11.17
CA SER A 794 -23.93 -35.03 11.06
C SER A 794 -24.15 -35.71 12.42
N GLY A 795 -23.56 -35.16 13.50
CA GLY A 795 -23.59 -35.74 14.84
C GLY A 795 -22.85 -37.09 14.98
N GLN A 796 -22.17 -37.56 13.94
CA GLN A 796 -21.49 -38.87 13.91
C GLN A 796 -19.98 -38.78 14.17
N VAL A 797 -19.38 -37.59 14.09
CA VAL A 797 -17.94 -37.38 14.27
C VAL A 797 -17.65 -36.89 15.68
N SER A 798 -16.64 -37.48 16.34
CA SER A 798 -16.27 -37.09 17.69
C SER A 798 -15.71 -35.66 17.73
N ARG A 799 -15.92 -34.95 18.85
CA ARG A 799 -15.36 -33.59 19.03
C ARG A 799 -13.83 -33.59 18.96
N LEU A 800 -13.20 -34.66 19.43
CA LEU A 800 -11.74 -34.82 19.35
C LEU A 800 -11.26 -34.90 17.90
N ASP A 801 -11.95 -35.64 17.03
CA ASP A 801 -11.58 -35.72 15.62
C ASP A 801 -11.75 -34.37 14.91
N LEU A 802 -12.84 -33.65 15.21
CA LEU A 802 -13.05 -32.28 14.71
C LEU A 802 -11.94 -31.34 15.19
N ALA A 803 -11.59 -31.38 16.48
CA ALA A 803 -10.50 -30.58 17.05
C ALA A 803 -9.15 -30.87 16.39
N LEU A 804 -8.85 -32.13 16.07
CA LEU A 804 -7.61 -32.51 15.38
C LEU A 804 -7.59 -32.04 13.91
N LEU A 805 -8.74 -32.00 13.23
CA LEU A 805 -8.84 -31.39 11.90
C LEU A 805 -8.65 -29.88 11.98
N GLU A 806 -9.27 -29.22 12.96
CA GLU A 806 -9.12 -27.78 13.17
C GLU A 806 -7.68 -27.39 13.51
N PHE A 807 -6.98 -28.18 14.33
CA PHE A 807 -5.55 -27.99 14.61
C PHE A 807 -4.71 -28.11 13.33
N PHE A 808 -4.94 -29.15 12.54
CA PHE A 808 -4.20 -29.38 11.30
C PHE A 808 -4.39 -28.22 10.30
N PHE A 809 -5.61 -27.70 10.17
CA PHE A 809 -5.95 -26.62 9.24
C PHE A 809 -5.87 -25.20 9.85
N PHE A 810 -5.37 -25.05 11.08
CA PHE A 810 -5.42 -23.77 11.83
C PHE A 810 -4.87 -22.57 11.05
N SER A 811 -3.78 -22.74 10.32
CA SER A 811 -3.17 -21.70 9.47
C SER A 811 -4.08 -21.20 8.35
N ALA A 812 -4.98 -22.05 7.83
CA ALA A 812 -5.94 -21.70 6.79
C ALA A 812 -7.09 -20.83 7.33
N PHE A 813 -7.35 -20.83 8.63
CA PHE A 813 -8.48 -20.13 9.26
C PHE A 813 -8.19 -18.67 9.64
N ARG A 814 -7.02 -18.11 9.29
CA ARG A 814 -6.56 -16.76 9.71
C ARG A 814 -7.58 -15.62 9.50
N ASN A 815 -8.53 -15.78 8.58
CA ASN A 815 -9.58 -14.79 8.26
C ASN A 815 -11.01 -15.25 8.63
N CYS A 816 -11.18 -16.38 9.33
CA CYS A 816 -12.47 -16.97 9.68
C CYS A 816 -12.57 -17.06 11.21
N GLU A 817 -13.30 -16.15 11.85
CA GLU A 817 -13.48 -16.10 13.32
C GLU A 817 -14.04 -17.40 13.95
N LYS A 818 -14.55 -18.33 13.12
CA LYS A 818 -15.25 -19.56 13.51
C LYS A 818 -14.44 -20.85 13.36
N GLY A 819 -13.24 -20.81 12.78
CA GLY A 819 -12.56 -22.01 12.25
C GLY A 819 -12.00 -23.01 13.28
N ALA A 820 -11.92 -22.67 14.58
CA ALA A 820 -11.25 -23.50 15.59
C ALA A 820 -12.07 -23.71 16.89
N LYS A 821 -13.41 -23.72 16.77
CA LYS A 821 -14.29 -23.77 17.96
C LYS A 821 -14.15 -25.07 18.74
N ASN A 822 -14.05 -26.21 18.04
CA ASN A 822 -13.99 -27.53 18.66
C ASN A 822 -12.63 -27.74 19.34
N LEU A 823 -11.55 -27.24 18.72
CA LEU A 823 -10.21 -27.23 19.27
C LEU A 823 -10.15 -26.46 20.59
N TYR A 824 -10.62 -25.22 20.65
CA TYR A 824 -10.58 -24.46 21.90
C TYR A 824 -11.49 -25.06 22.97
N ALA A 825 -12.68 -25.57 22.61
CA ALA A 825 -13.54 -26.27 23.55
C ALA A 825 -12.89 -27.54 24.13
N GLU A 826 -12.15 -28.30 23.30
CA GLU A 826 -11.41 -29.48 23.73
C GLU A 826 -10.23 -29.09 24.64
N LEU A 827 -9.45 -28.06 24.31
CA LEU A 827 -8.35 -27.56 25.14
C LEU A 827 -8.83 -27.10 26.54
N LEU A 828 -9.99 -26.44 26.61
CA LEU A 828 -10.59 -25.97 27.87
C LEU A 828 -11.23 -27.08 28.70
N SER A 829 -11.46 -28.27 28.15
CA SER A 829 -12.03 -29.42 28.87
C SER A 829 -11.06 -30.58 29.09
N ASN A 830 -9.91 -30.58 28.41
CA ASN A 830 -8.91 -31.64 28.44
C ASN A 830 -7.51 -31.08 28.82
N PRO A 831 -7.19 -30.97 30.14
CA PRO A 831 -5.89 -30.47 30.62
C PRO A 831 -4.66 -31.16 30.00
N PRO A 832 -4.63 -32.50 29.82
CA PRO A 832 -3.52 -33.16 29.13
C PRO A 832 -3.26 -32.65 27.71
N LEU A 833 -4.31 -32.43 26.91
CA LEU A 833 -4.16 -31.93 25.54
C LEU A 833 -3.60 -30.50 25.54
N PHE A 834 -4.08 -29.63 26.43
CA PHE A 834 -3.57 -28.27 26.57
C PHE A 834 -2.07 -28.25 26.88
N ILE A 835 -1.63 -29.06 27.85
CA ILE A 835 -0.20 -29.18 28.19
C ILE A 835 0.62 -29.80 27.06
N GLN A 836 0.04 -30.70 26.26
CA GLN A 836 0.73 -31.26 25.10
C GLN A 836 1.07 -30.18 24.06
N LEU A 837 0.19 -29.19 23.84
CA LEU A 837 0.49 -28.06 22.96
C LEU A 837 1.59 -27.17 23.55
N ILE A 838 1.56 -26.92 24.86
CA ILE A 838 2.61 -26.16 25.57
C ILE A 838 3.97 -26.86 25.43
N TYR A 839 3.99 -28.18 25.60
CA TYR A 839 5.19 -29.01 25.44
C TYR A 839 5.77 -28.94 24.01
N LEU A 840 4.90 -28.94 22.99
CA LEU A 840 5.30 -28.81 21.59
C LEU A 840 5.81 -27.41 21.25
N ALA A 841 5.22 -26.35 21.81
CA ALA A 841 5.52 -24.98 21.43
C ALA A 841 6.69 -24.35 22.20
N TYR A 842 6.91 -24.76 23.46
CA TYR A 842 7.87 -24.12 24.36
C TYR A 842 8.89 -25.11 24.92
N LYS A 843 10.10 -24.62 25.19
CA LYS A 843 11.18 -25.40 25.83
C LYS A 843 10.99 -25.47 27.36
N PRO A 844 11.62 -26.45 28.05
CA PRO A 844 11.68 -26.48 29.51
C PRO A 844 12.36 -25.23 30.09
N GLU A 845 11.96 -24.80 31.28
CA GLU A 845 12.47 -23.61 31.97
C GLU A 845 13.93 -23.77 32.41
N SER A 846 14.31 -24.97 32.84
CA SER A 846 15.68 -25.28 33.30
C SER A 846 16.69 -25.43 32.16
N GLU A 847 16.24 -25.64 30.92
CA GLU A 847 17.12 -25.91 29.77
C GLU A 847 17.38 -24.66 28.92
N LYS A 848 18.66 -24.24 28.88
CA LYS A 848 19.09 -23.13 28.03
C LYS A 848 19.21 -23.53 26.55
N GLU A 849 19.61 -24.77 26.28
CA GLU A 849 19.75 -25.37 24.94
C GLU A 849 18.80 -26.57 24.77
N TYR A 850 17.64 -26.37 24.15
CA TYR A 850 16.68 -27.43 23.82
C TYR A 850 16.72 -27.70 22.32
N LYS A 851 17.18 -28.88 21.90
CA LYS A 851 17.09 -29.32 20.51
C LYS A 851 15.74 -29.95 20.27
N GLN A 852 14.87 -29.21 19.60
CA GLN A 852 13.58 -29.73 19.16
C GLN A 852 13.77 -30.75 18.03
N ASP A 853 12.97 -31.80 18.06
CA ASP A 853 12.92 -32.79 16.98
C ASP A 853 12.45 -32.12 15.68
N GLU A 854 13.30 -32.13 14.66
CA GLU A 854 13.01 -31.54 13.35
C GLU A 854 11.73 -32.12 12.72
N SER A 855 11.40 -33.39 13.02
CA SER A 855 10.18 -34.05 12.53
C SER A 855 8.89 -33.44 13.10
N LEU A 856 8.98 -32.75 14.25
CA LEU A 856 7.85 -32.12 14.93
C LEU A 856 7.76 -30.60 14.70
N MET A 857 8.68 -30.01 13.94
CA MET A 857 8.77 -28.55 13.82
C MET A 857 7.49 -27.91 13.24
N ALA A 858 6.85 -28.55 12.26
CA ALA A 858 5.58 -28.07 11.70
C ALA A 858 4.45 -28.08 12.75
N ALA A 859 4.38 -29.14 13.57
CA ALA A 859 3.39 -29.25 14.65
C ALA A 859 3.67 -28.23 15.77
N ALA A 860 4.94 -27.99 16.10
CA ALA A 860 5.36 -27.00 17.09
C ALA A 860 4.98 -25.57 16.69
N GLN A 861 5.24 -25.19 15.43
CA GLN A 861 4.84 -23.89 14.90
C GLN A 861 3.32 -23.70 14.93
N GLN A 862 2.57 -24.76 14.59
CA GLN A 862 1.11 -24.73 14.65
C GLN A 862 0.60 -24.60 16.10
N ALA A 863 1.17 -25.35 17.04
CA ALA A 863 0.85 -25.27 18.45
C ALA A 863 1.10 -23.85 19.01
N GLY A 864 2.25 -23.24 18.69
CA GLY A 864 2.55 -21.86 19.07
C GLY A 864 1.53 -20.86 18.53
N ARG A 865 1.05 -21.03 17.29
CA ARG A 865 -0.01 -20.18 16.72
C ARG A 865 -1.35 -20.34 17.44
N VAL A 866 -1.73 -21.58 17.74
CA VAL A 866 -2.99 -21.90 18.47
C VAL A 866 -2.98 -21.26 19.85
N LEU A 867 -1.87 -21.37 20.57
CA LEU A 867 -1.70 -20.79 21.91
C LEU A 867 -1.68 -19.26 21.86
N ASN A 868 -0.91 -18.67 20.94
CA ASN A 868 -0.81 -17.21 20.78
C ASN A 868 -2.11 -16.54 20.33
N GLN A 869 -3.05 -17.25 19.71
CA GLN A 869 -4.37 -16.75 19.33
C GLN A 869 -5.49 -17.23 20.25
N GLY A 870 -5.15 -18.03 21.26
CA GLY A 870 -6.12 -18.67 22.13
C GLY A 870 -6.87 -17.69 23.02
N LYS A 871 -8.09 -18.10 23.35
CA LYS A 871 -9.04 -17.38 24.20
C LYS A 871 -10.02 -18.39 24.82
N GLY A 872 -10.51 -18.07 26.01
CA GLY A 872 -11.57 -18.81 26.67
C GLY A 872 -11.27 -19.07 28.15
N ILE A 873 -12.33 -19.42 28.88
CA ILE A 873 -12.29 -19.68 30.32
C ILE A 873 -12.83 -21.10 30.56
N PRO A 874 -12.09 -21.99 31.25
CA PRO A 874 -12.55 -23.33 31.58
C PRO A 874 -13.86 -23.30 32.38
N GLY A 875 -14.81 -24.20 32.07
CA GLY A 875 -16.09 -24.26 32.79
C GLY A 875 -17.08 -23.12 32.48
N LEU A 876 -16.79 -22.25 31.50
CA LEU A 876 -17.71 -21.20 31.07
C LEU A 876 -18.97 -21.80 30.42
N LYS A 877 -20.14 -21.45 30.96
CA LYS A 877 -21.45 -21.88 30.47
C LYS A 877 -22.03 -20.87 29.46
N PRO A 878 -23.03 -21.25 28.64
CA PRO A 878 -23.69 -20.35 27.69
C PRO A 878 -24.39 -19.14 28.32
N ASP A 879 -24.68 -19.18 29.62
CA ASP A 879 -25.24 -18.09 30.41
C ASP A 879 -24.18 -17.12 30.97
N ASN A 880 -22.91 -17.29 30.56
CA ASN A 880 -21.74 -16.54 30.99
C ASN A 880 -21.32 -16.73 32.45
N ASN A 881 -21.87 -17.73 33.15
CA ASN A 881 -21.39 -18.13 34.47
C ASN A 881 -20.24 -19.13 34.34
N ILE A 882 -19.28 -19.06 35.26
CA ILE A 882 -18.15 -20.00 35.34
C ILE A 882 -18.51 -21.08 36.37
N ASP A 883 -18.41 -22.34 35.95
CA ASP A 883 -18.49 -23.46 36.88
C ASP A 883 -17.21 -23.53 37.73
N GLU A 884 -17.30 -23.06 38.98
CA GLU A 884 -16.17 -22.96 39.89
C GLU A 884 -15.42 -24.29 40.07
N PHE A 885 -16.14 -25.41 40.15
CA PHE A 885 -15.53 -26.72 40.33
C PHE A 885 -14.75 -27.16 39.09
N VAL A 886 -15.32 -26.99 37.89
CA VAL A 886 -14.64 -27.32 36.63
C VAL A 886 -13.43 -26.42 36.42
N PHE A 887 -13.57 -25.12 36.68
CA PHE A 887 -12.50 -24.14 36.54
C PHE A 887 -11.32 -24.46 37.46
N ASN A 888 -11.57 -24.60 38.76
CA ASN A 888 -10.52 -24.87 39.75
C ASN A 888 -9.83 -26.21 39.52
N ASN A 889 -10.57 -27.25 39.13
CA ASN A 889 -9.97 -28.54 38.78
C ASN A 889 -9.11 -28.47 37.52
N TRP A 890 -9.55 -27.76 36.49
CA TRP A 890 -8.77 -27.58 35.27
C TRP A 890 -7.45 -26.86 35.57
N ILE A 891 -7.50 -25.73 36.29
CA ILE A 891 -6.31 -24.96 36.69
C ILE A 891 -5.34 -25.84 37.49
N LYS A 892 -5.86 -26.61 38.46
CA LYS A 892 -5.05 -27.50 39.31
C LYS A 892 -4.35 -28.59 38.50
N GLU A 893 -5.07 -29.28 37.62
CA GLU A 893 -4.48 -30.36 36.81
C GLU A 893 -3.51 -29.83 35.73
N VAL A 894 -3.83 -28.71 35.06
CA VAL A 894 -2.91 -28.06 34.11
C VAL A 894 -1.59 -27.70 34.79
N ARG A 895 -1.63 -27.05 35.96
CA ARG A 895 -0.41 -26.66 36.68
C ARG A 895 0.39 -27.86 37.19
N LYS A 896 -0.28 -28.87 37.74
CA LYS A 896 0.38 -30.11 38.15
C LYS A 896 1.13 -30.78 36.98
N LEU A 897 0.53 -30.79 35.80
CA LEU A 897 1.15 -31.30 34.57
C LEU A 897 2.26 -30.37 34.06
N ALA A 898 2.09 -29.04 34.15
CA ALA A 898 3.11 -28.07 33.77
C ALA A 898 4.37 -28.19 34.63
N THR A 899 4.22 -28.33 35.96
CA THR A 899 5.33 -28.54 36.90
C THR A 899 6.04 -29.86 36.63
N LYS A 900 5.29 -30.93 36.34
CA LYS A 900 5.89 -32.23 35.98
C LYS A 900 6.75 -32.14 34.70
N ASN A 901 6.42 -31.22 33.80
CA ASN A 901 7.10 -31.04 32.51
C ASN A 901 7.98 -29.77 32.45
N ASP A 902 8.30 -29.15 33.59
CA ASP A 902 9.20 -27.99 33.72
C ASP A 902 8.80 -26.77 32.86
N ARG A 903 7.50 -26.41 32.85
CA ARG A 903 6.93 -25.29 32.05
C ARG A 903 5.87 -24.50 32.83
N SER A 904 6.05 -24.33 34.14
CA SER A 904 5.02 -23.74 35.02
C SER A 904 4.75 -22.27 34.69
N ASN A 905 5.78 -21.44 34.59
CA ASN A 905 5.68 -20.00 34.38
C ASN A 905 5.09 -19.67 33.01
N THR A 906 5.53 -20.39 31.97
CA THR A 906 5.00 -20.20 30.60
C THR A 906 3.52 -20.59 30.53
N THR A 907 3.13 -21.67 31.22
CA THR A 907 1.74 -22.11 31.29
C THR A 907 0.86 -21.08 32.01
N ASP A 908 1.31 -20.60 33.18
CA ASP A 908 0.60 -19.60 33.97
C ASP A 908 0.45 -18.27 33.20
N TYR A 909 1.50 -17.83 32.49
CA TYR A 909 1.44 -16.67 31.59
C TYR A 909 0.37 -16.83 30.49
N ILE A 910 0.34 -17.97 29.79
CA ILE A 910 -0.64 -18.23 28.72
C ILE A 910 -2.07 -18.28 29.26
N ILE A 911 -2.26 -18.83 30.47
CA ILE A 911 -3.57 -18.80 31.14
C ILE A 911 -4.02 -17.35 31.36
N GLY A 912 -3.14 -16.49 31.89
CA GLY A 912 -3.42 -15.06 32.08
C GLY A 912 -3.81 -14.36 30.77
N GLU A 913 -3.07 -14.63 29.70
CA GLU A 913 -3.33 -14.06 28.38
C GLU A 913 -4.67 -14.52 27.80
N TRP A 914 -5.01 -15.81 27.92
CA TRP A 914 -6.30 -16.36 27.47
C TRP A 914 -7.49 -15.77 28.22
N ILE A 915 -7.36 -15.59 29.54
CA ILE A 915 -8.39 -14.95 30.38
C ILE A 915 -8.62 -13.51 29.90
N SER A 916 -7.56 -12.73 29.66
CA SER A 916 -7.68 -11.32 29.23
C SER A 916 -8.48 -11.13 27.94
N ARG A 917 -8.38 -12.09 27.00
CA ARG A 917 -8.98 -12.03 25.65
C ARG A 917 -10.42 -12.53 25.59
N SER A 918 -10.95 -13.06 26.69
CA SER A 918 -12.25 -13.74 26.74
C SER A 918 -13.41 -12.74 26.79
N LYS A 919 -13.83 -12.20 25.64
CA LYS A 919 -14.91 -11.19 25.53
C LYS A 919 -16.35 -11.71 25.76
N ASN A 920 -16.53 -13.00 26.05
CA ASN A 920 -17.84 -13.63 26.04
C ASN A 920 -18.67 -13.38 27.31
N ILE A 921 -18.12 -12.78 28.36
CA ILE A 921 -18.91 -12.39 29.52
C ILE A 921 -19.55 -11.03 29.19
N ASN A 922 -20.84 -10.81 29.50
CA ASN A 922 -21.53 -9.51 29.35
C ASN A 922 -20.84 -8.34 30.09
N ASN A 923 -19.81 -8.68 30.86
CA ASN A 923 -18.96 -7.90 31.73
C ASN A 923 -17.50 -8.34 31.50
N ALA A 924 -16.50 -7.52 31.84
CA ALA A 924 -15.11 -7.93 31.64
C ALA A 924 -14.75 -9.17 32.51
N PRO A 925 -13.85 -10.09 32.06
CA PRO A 925 -13.56 -11.35 32.75
C PRO A 925 -13.20 -11.23 34.23
N TRP A 926 -12.46 -10.18 34.57
CA TRP A 926 -12.05 -9.85 35.94
C TRP A 926 -13.21 -9.44 36.86
N GLN A 927 -14.45 -9.32 36.37
CA GLN A 927 -15.62 -9.07 37.22
C GLN A 927 -16.11 -10.35 37.91
N SER A 928 -15.78 -11.54 37.39
CA SER A 928 -16.10 -12.81 38.04
C SER A 928 -15.29 -12.97 39.32
N ILE A 929 -15.96 -13.25 40.45
CA ILE A 929 -15.31 -13.49 41.74
C ILE A 929 -14.30 -14.65 41.66
N ILE A 930 -14.61 -15.71 40.89
CA ILE A 930 -13.73 -16.88 40.70
C ILE A 930 -12.39 -16.48 40.07
N ILE A 931 -12.41 -15.55 39.11
CA ILE A 931 -11.18 -15.06 38.46
C ILE A 931 -10.44 -14.08 39.39
N LYS A 932 -11.16 -13.24 40.12
CA LYS A 932 -10.55 -12.31 41.09
C LYS A 932 -9.80 -13.07 42.19
N ASP A 933 -10.44 -14.10 42.76
CA ASP A 933 -9.85 -14.92 43.81
C ASP A 933 -8.58 -15.63 43.31
N LEU A 934 -8.60 -16.20 42.09
CA LEU A 934 -7.40 -16.78 41.46
C LEU A 934 -6.26 -15.76 41.32
N LEU A 935 -6.58 -14.54 40.87
CA LEU A 935 -5.59 -13.48 40.64
C LEU A 935 -5.08 -12.83 41.92
N GLU A 936 -5.76 -13.02 43.06
CA GLU A 936 -5.34 -12.53 44.37
C GLU A 936 -4.43 -13.51 45.11
N GLU A 937 -4.37 -14.79 44.70
CA GLU A 937 -3.45 -15.77 45.26
C GLU A 937 -1.97 -15.33 45.08
N THR A 938 -1.14 -15.51 46.12
CA THR A 938 0.25 -15.03 46.13
C THR A 938 1.11 -15.67 45.04
N GLU A 939 1.00 -16.98 44.83
CA GLU A 939 1.86 -17.77 43.91
C GLU A 939 1.45 -17.66 42.43
N ARG A 940 0.85 -16.54 41.99
CA ARG A 940 0.24 -16.36 40.66
C ARG A 940 0.73 -15.12 39.91
N ASP A 941 1.98 -14.71 40.12
CA ASP A 941 2.55 -13.51 39.49
C ASP A 941 2.52 -13.61 37.95
N GLU A 942 2.87 -14.79 37.40
CA GLU A 942 2.92 -15.02 35.96
C GLU A 942 1.52 -14.98 35.31
N ILE A 943 0.47 -15.41 36.02
CA ILE A 943 -0.92 -15.28 35.53
C ILE A 943 -1.32 -13.80 35.47
N ARG A 944 -0.94 -13.01 36.49
CA ARG A 944 -1.18 -11.55 36.52
C ARG A 944 -0.42 -10.85 35.40
N GLU A 945 0.83 -11.22 35.16
CA GLU A 945 1.65 -10.68 34.07
C GLU A 945 1.06 -11.02 32.69
N GLY A 946 0.63 -12.27 32.50
CA GLY A 946 -0.09 -12.69 31.29
C GLY A 946 -1.40 -11.92 31.07
N LEU A 947 -2.14 -11.61 32.15
CA LEU A 947 -3.34 -10.76 32.09
C LEU A 947 -2.99 -9.33 31.68
N TYR A 948 -1.94 -8.75 32.26
CA TYR A 948 -1.45 -7.40 31.95
C TYR A 948 -1.09 -7.27 30.46
N PHE A 949 -0.17 -8.10 29.96
CA PHE A 949 0.25 -8.06 28.57
C PHE A 949 -0.85 -8.49 27.61
N GLY A 950 -1.66 -9.46 28.00
CA GLY A 950 -2.82 -9.89 27.23
C GLY A 950 -3.84 -8.76 27.04
N THR A 951 -4.07 -7.92 28.06
CA THR A 951 -4.94 -6.75 27.99
C THR A 951 -4.37 -5.69 27.04
N ILE A 952 -3.06 -5.40 27.13
CA ILE A 952 -2.37 -4.47 26.24
C ILE A 952 -2.44 -4.96 24.78
N ASN A 953 -2.08 -6.21 24.54
CA ASN A 953 -2.06 -6.83 23.20
C ASN A 953 -3.47 -6.93 22.59
N SER A 954 -4.51 -7.12 23.41
CA SER A 954 -5.90 -7.16 22.96
C SER A 954 -6.42 -5.84 22.41
N ARG A 955 -5.76 -4.71 22.74
CA ARG A 955 -6.13 -3.38 22.24
C ARG A 955 -5.91 -3.25 20.73
N GLY A 956 -4.88 -3.91 20.19
CA GLY A 956 -4.47 -3.78 18.80
C GLY A 956 -3.97 -2.38 18.43
N ALA A 957 -3.81 -2.14 17.13
CA ALA A 957 -3.34 -0.85 16.61
C ALA A 957 -4.43 0.23 16.73
N THR A 958 -4.07 1.41 17.22
CA THR A 958 -4.96 2.58 17.29
C THR A 958 -4.53 3.66 16.31
N VAL A 959 -5.49 4.20 15.55
CA VAL A 959 -5.26 5.31 14.61
C VAL A 959 -5.76 6.61 15.23
N ARG A 960 -5.05 7.71 15.00
CA ARG A 960 -5.37 9.07 15.45
C ARG A 960 -5.42 10.00 14.26
N ALA A 961 -6.14 11.11 14.39
CA ALA A 961 -6.01 12.20 13.43
C ALA A 961 -4.57 12.78 13.48
N TYR A 962 -4.17 13.46 12.40
CA TYR A 962 -2.78 13.90 12.22
C TYR A 962 -2.27 14.85 13.32
N TYR A 963 -3.16 15.56 14.03
CA TYR A 963 -2.81 16.43 15.17
C TYR A 963 -3.41 15.97 16.51
N GLU A 964 -4.03 14.79 16.56
CA GLU A 964 -4.65 14.26 17.79
C GLU A 964 -3.60 13.61 18.70
N GLY A 965 -3.71 13.90 20.01
CA GLY A 965 -2.83 13.45 21.08
C GLY A 965 -3.34 12.24 21.87
N GLY A 966 -3.04 12.21 23.17
CA GLY A 966 -3.24 11.08 24.09
C GLY A 966 -4.62 10.93 24.72
N ASP A 967 -5.65 11.60 24.23
CA ASP A 967 -6.97 11.61 24.90
C ASP A 967 -7.65 10.24 24.92
N LYS A 968 -7.37 9.38 23.91
CA LYS A 968 -7.84 8.00 23.89
C LYS A 968 -7.23 7.18 25.03
N GLU A 969 -5.94 7.38 25.31
CA GLU A 969 -5.23 6.74 26.41
C GLU A 969 -5.72 7.26 27.76
N ARG A 970 -5.94 8.57 27.92
CA ARG A 970 -6.44 9.14 29.18
C ARG A 970 -7.77 8.55 29.61
N LYS A 971 -8.68 8.30 28.67
CA LYS A 971 -9.94 7.59 28.97
C LYS A 971 -9.70 6.19 29.54
N LEU A 972 -8.66 5.49 29.08
CA LEU A 972 -8.27 4.19 29.63
C LEU A 972 -7.64 4.34 31.01
N VAL A 973 -6.81 5.37 31.22
CA VAL A 973 -6.25 5.69 32.55
C VAL A 973 -7.36 5.87 33.57
N ASP A 974 -8.37 6.68 33.25
CA ASP A 974 -9.51 6.92 34.12
C ASP A 974 -10.29 5.63 34.40
N GLN A 975 -10.56 4.83 33.36
CA GLN A 975 -11.24 3.53 33.49
C GLN A 975 -10.47 2.56 34.39
N TYR A 976 -9.16 2.38 34.17
CA TYR A 976 -8.37 1.43 34.96
C TYR A 976 -8.16 1.90 36.41
N LYS A 977 -8.02 3.21 36.65
CA LYS A 977 -8.01 3.76 38.01
C LYS A 977 -9.34 3.53 38.73
N GLU A 978 -10.47 3.70 38.04
CA GLU A 978 -11.78 3.40 38.61
C GLU A 978 -11.89 1.92 39.00
N ILE A 979 -11.41 1.01 38.15
CA ILE A 979 -11.39 -0.43 38.43
C ILE A 979 -10.48 -0.76 39.62
N ALA A 980 -9.25 -0.23 39.65
CA ALA A 980 -8.33 -0.40 40.77
C ALA A 980 -8.95 0.05 42.10
N ASN A 981 -9.62 1.22 42.09
CA ASN A 981 -10.32 1.77 43.26
C ASN A 981 -11.41 0.84 43.81
N GLN A 982 -12.15 0.14 42.93
CA GLN A 982 -13.16 -0.84 43.34
C GLN A 982 -12.54 -2.10 43.97
N LEU A 983 -11.30 -2.43 43.61
CA LEU A 983 -10.64 -3.67 44.01
C LEU A 983 -9.74 -3.53 45.24
N TYR A 984 -9.20 -2.35 45.56
CA TYR A 984 -8.21 -2.18 46.64
C TYR A 984 -8.56 -2.85 47.98
N PHE A 985 -9.81 -2.80 48.39
CA PHE A 985 -10.23 -3.34 49.69
C PHE A 985 -10.55 -4.84 49.66
N THR A 986 -10.65 -5.46 48.48
CA THR A 986 -11.04 -6.87 48.32
C THR A 986 -9.97 -7.73 47.65
N HIS A 987 -9.30 -7.21 46.62
CA HIS A 987 -8.30 -7.89 45.80
C HIS A 987 -7.14 -6.93 45.47
N PRO A 988 -6.31 -6.57 46.47
CA PRO A 988 -5.26 -5.56 46.30
C PRO A 988 -4.18 -5.93 45.28
N LYS A 989 -3.86 -7.22 45.07
CA LYS A 989 -2.86 -7.63 44.05
C LYS A 989 -3.43 -7.54 42.64
N LEU A 990 -4.73 -7.77 42.47
CA LEU A 990 -5.37 -7.50 41.19
C LEU A 990 -5.49 -5.99 40.94
N ALA A 991 -5.76 -5.20 41.97
CA ALA A 991 -5.80 -3.75 41.87
C ALA A 991 -4.47 -3.17 41.34
N SER A 992 -3.32 -3.69 41.81
CA SER A 992 -2.01 -3.22 41.33
C SER A 992 -1.79 -3.46 39.83
N VAL A 993 -2.32 -4.56 39.26
CA VAL A 993 -2.26 -4.80 37.80
C VAL A 993 -2.98 -3.70 37.02
N PHE A 994 -4.11 -3.21 37.54
CA PHE A 994 -4.85 -2.10 36.91
C PHE A 994 -4.17 -0.74 37.12
N ASP A 995 -3.46 -0.53 38.23
CA ASP A 995 -2.60 0.64 38.42
C ASP A 995 -1.43 0.66 37.43
N ASP A 996 -0.83 -0.51 37.18
CA ASP A 996 0.23 -0.67 36.18
C ASP A 996 -0.30 -0.39 34.76
N LEU A 997 -1.49 -0.89 34.42
CA LEU A 997 -2.17 -0.57 33.16
C LEU A 997 -2.45 0.93 33.03
N ALA A 998 -2.94 1.57 34.10
CA ALA A 998 -3.17 3.01 34.11
C ALA A 998 -1.87 3.81 33.91
N SER A 999 -0.78 3.39 34.56
CA SER A 999 0.54 4.03 34.43
C SER A 999 1.12 3.85 33.02
N HIS A 1000 0.96 2.67 32.43
CA HIS A 1000 1.35 2.40 31.04
C HIS A 1000 0.62 3.32 30.06
N TYR A 1001 -0.71 3.43 30.17
CA TYR A 1001 -1.47 4.30 29.28
C TYR A 1001 -1.26 5.79 29.54
N ASP A 1002 -0.94 6.21 30.77
CA ASP A 1002 -0.58 7.61 31.04
C ASP A 1002 0.74 8.00 30.35
N PHE A 1003 1.73 7.10 30.38
CA PHE A 1003 2.97 7.26 29.63
C PHE A 1003 2.72 7.34 28.11
N ASP A 1004 1.88 6.44 27.57
CA ASP A 1004 1.49 6.48 26.16
C ASP A 1004 0.73 7.76 25.81
N ALA A 1005 -0.14 8.26 26.69
CA ALA A 1005 -0.86 9.52 26.48
C ALA A 1005 0.11 10.69 26.31
N ALA A 1006 1.09 10.79 27.21
CA ALA A 1006 2.11 11.82 27.18
C ALA A 1006 2.99 11.72 25.93
N ASN A 1007 3.34 10.50 25.49
CA ASN A 1007 4.07 10.30 24.24
C ASN A 1007 3.25 10.74 23.02
N ASN A 1008 1.97 10.36 22.95
CA ASN A 1008 1.08 10.75 21.86
C ASN A 1008 0.91 12.27 21.77
N ASP A 1009 0.83 12.98 22.89
CA ASP A 1009 0.80 14.44 22.91
C ASP A 1009 2.09 15.07 22.38
N ARG A 1010 3.25 14.55 22.78
CA ARG A 1010 4.54 15.02 22.25
C ARG A 1010 4.61 14.79 20.74
N HIS A 1011 4.19 13.63 20.26
CA HIS A 1011 4.12 13.34 18.82
C HIS A 1011 3.12 14.25 18.10
N ALA A 1012 1.99 14.61 18.70
CA ALA A 1012 1.05 15.57 18.13
C ALA A 1012 1.67 16.97 18.00
N LYS A 1013 2.39 17.45 19.04
CA LYS A 1013 3.14 18.71 19.01
C LYS A 1013 4.25 18.71 17.96
N LEU A 1014 4.99 17.61 17.82
CA LEU A 1014 6.03 17.47 16.79
C LEU A 1014 5.45 17.47 15.37
N ARG A 1015 4.34 16.75 15.14
CA ARG A 1015 3.58 16.78 13.87
C ARG A 1015 3.05 18.16 13.54
N LEU A 1016 2.54 18.88 14.55
CA LEU A 1016 2.17 20.29 14.40
C LEU A 1016 3.37 21.11 13.94
N GLU A 1017 4.58 20.85 14.42
CA GLU A 1017 5.84 21.49 14.04
C GLU A 1017 6.49 20.96 12.74
N GLY A 1018 5.87 20.01 12.05
CA GLY A 1018 6.31 19.49 10.75
C GLY A 1018 7.30 18.33 10.83
N TYR A 1019 7.27 17.55 11.92
CA TYR A 1019 8.09 16.35 12.12
C TYR A 1019 7.28 15.08 12.31
#